data_AF-A0A420WX48-F1
#
_entry.id   AF-A0A420WX48-F1
#
_cell.length_a   1.000
_cell.length_b   1.000
_cell.length_c   1.000
_cell.angle_alpha   90.00
_cell.angle_beta   90.00
_cell.angle_gamma   90.00
#
_symmetry.space_group_name_H-M   'P 1'
#
loop_
_entity.id
_entity.type
_entity.pdbx_description
1 polymer ?
#
loop_
_entity_poly.entity_id
_entity_poly.type
_entity_poly.pdbx_seq_one_letter_code
_entity_poly.pdbx_strand_id
1 'polypeptide(L)'
;MINVSGRVVRTALHSVESAAAGSGEAAGERFIEDPLWYKDAVIYQVHVKSFFDANNDGIGDFAGLIEKLDYIQSLGVNTVWLLPFYPSPRRDDGYDIADYYDVSPDYGTLADAQRFISEAHARGLRVITELVINHTSDQHPWFQRARQAPRGSSERNFYVWSDSDQAYSGTRIIFLDTEHSNWTWDAVAGQYFWHRFYSHQPDLNFDHPPVLEEVLRVLHYWLAMGVDGLRLDAIPYLIEREGTNNENLPETHTVLKRIRAEIDRHYPDRMLLAEANQWPEDTQPYFGGDGSGHGDECHMAFHFPLMPRMYMALAQEDRFPITDILRQTPAIPDNCQWAIFLRNHDELTLEMVTDRERDYLWEHYAADRRARINLGIRRRLAPLLERDRRRVELLNSLLLSMPGTPVLYYGDEIGMGDNIHLGDRDGVRTPMQWSMDRNGGFSRADPASLVLPPIMDPLYGFQTINVEAQARDAHSPLNWTRRLLAVRNRHRAFGRGTLRMLTPANRRILAYLREYGAEGGETDVILCVANVSRTAQAVALDLSAFEGEVPVEMIGGSAFPPIVRAPYQMTLPPYGFYWFTLAGEAQLPAWHTPAHSVMPDLLTLIIKRGIEDILQPPARRQLERDILPIYLAQRRWFGAKQAARLEVELGHTTILTPPPGDTVPSVLLCETWIETGESEAAQRYLLALTHVDEQHPSALVETLALARMRRGREVGYLTDAFAMPSVILRLMESLRLGQRLALEHGELQFLPGERLAPLWAELAPEEQDVRYPGVEQSNSSVIIDDRIVLKLIRKLESGQHPEAEMGRYLTGQGFEHIAPLLGEIVRVDESGTPHVLMVAQGYVANQGDGWLWTLNTLERAMREASEEKAREGLAEEGGSSEPPLEESFGAMTTLTAFAAILGRRLAEMHLVLARATEEPGFVPQVIDDTEAHAWLERVRARLGEAMAVLANGQAGLTEAGRARAAVVLSGRERLEQWLQSVEPQLVGALRTRIHGDLHLGQVLVAQEDAWLIDFEGEPARPLAERRARHSPLRDVAGLLRSFDYAAAMALENAQRSERDEATLQQDRRVAEQYYRDTSAAFLATYREVTGASLKMESERGDTFTTLLHLCLFEKAAYELTYEAANRPDWLKVPLFGLAALTEAIQRTDDHGLDERRYSGRIS
;
A
#
# COMPACT_ATOMS: atom_id res chain seq x y z
N MET A 1 40.22 -28.16 42.40
CA MET A 1 40.06 -29.29 43.34
C MET A 1 39.34 -30.42 42.62
N ILE A 2 39.85 -31.64 42.69
CA ILE A 2 39.32 -32.83 42.01
C ILE A 2 38.16 -33.42 42.83
N ASN A 3 37.00 -33.67 42.20
CA ASN A 3 36.11 -34.81 42.49
C ASN A 3 35.11 -35.00 41.32
N VAL A 4 35.33 -35.95 40.39
CA VAL A 4 34.71 -37.29 40.23
C VAL A 4 33.17 -37.32 40.18
N SER A 5 32.61 -37.06 39.00
CA SER A 5 31.46 -37.82 38.45
C SER A 5 31.32 -37.50 36.95
N GLY A 6 31.68 -38.47 36.09
CA GLY A 6 31.69 -38.31 34.63
C GLY A 6 30.30 -38.22 34.01
N ARG A 7 29.78 -37.00 33.88
CA ARG A 7 28.73 -36.63 32.93
C ARG A 7 29.08 -35.29 32.30
N VAL A 8 29.42 -35.30 31.01
CA VAL A 8 29.61 -34.08 30.22
C VAL A 8 28.23 -33.57 29.84
N VAL A 9 27.74 -32.58 30.59
CA VAL A 9 26.67 -31.67 30.18
C VAL A 9 27.38 -30.46 29.60
N ARG A 10 27.20 -30.17 28.31
CA ARG A 10 27.70 -28.93 27.69
C ARG A 10 26.78 -27.79 28.11
N THR A 11 27.23 -26.99 29.07
CA THR A 11 26.64 -25.71 29.44
C THR A 11 27.12 -24.64 28.45
N ALA A 12 26.17 -23.99 27.78
CA ALA A 12 26.40 -22.79 26.99
C ALA A 12 26.68 -21.60 27.91
N LEU A 13 27.72 -20.82 27.60
CA LEU A 13 27.94 -19.48 28.13
C LEU A 13 28.03 -18.53 26.94
N HIS A 14 27.08 -17.60 26.92
CA HIS A 14 26.93 -16.50 25.98
C HIS A 14 28.17 -15.59 25.92
N SER A 15 28.60 -15.28 24.71
CA SER A 15 29.18 -13.97 24.38
C SER A 15 28.12 -13.17 23.63
N VAL A 16 27.91 -11.94 24.10
CA VAL A 16 26.92 -10.97 23.64
C VAL A 16 27.46 -10.28 22.40
N GLU A 17 27.04 -10.71 21.22
CA GLU A 17 27.22 -10.04 19.91
C GLU A 17 26.42 -10.80 18.83
N SER A 18 25.10 -10.60 18.77
CA SER A 18 24.26 -10.79 17.56
C SER A 18 22.78 -10.59 17.91
N ALA A 19 22.18 -9.45 17.54
CA ALA A 19 20.74 -9.27 17.68
C ALA A 19 20.10 -8.46 16.54
N ALA A 20 20.79 -8.28 15.40
CA ALA A 20 20.28 -7.50 14.26
C ALA A 20 20.16 -8.27 12.93
N ALA A 21 20.32 -9.61 12.93
CA ALA A 21 20.21 -10.45 11.73
C ALA A 21 18.86 -11.19 11.58
N GLY A 22 17.97 -11.12 12.58
CA GLY A 22 16.94 -12.15 12.78
C GLY A 22 15.60 -12.05 12.05
N SER A 23 15.31 -11.05 11.19
CA SER A 23 13.98 -10.99 10.52
C SER A 23 13.99 -11.51 9.08
N GLY A 24 15.04 -11.23 8.30
CA GLY A 24 15.24 -11.83 6.97
C GLY A 24 15.65 -13.31 7.05
N GLU A 25 16.53 -13.66 8.00
CA GLU A 25 16.90 -15.05 8.29
C GLU A 25 15.70 -15.87 8.74
N ALA A 26 14.82 -15.34 9.60
CA ALA A 26 13.66 -16.10 10.09
C ALA A 26 12.61 -16.42 9.01
N ALA A 27 12.46 -15.60 7.97
CA ALA A 27 11.58 -15.89 6.83
C ALA A 27 12.22 -16.89 5.84
N GLY A 28 13.54 -16.76 5.60
CA GLY A 28 14.31 -17.70 4.78
C GLY A 28 14.46 -19.09 5.42
N GLU A 29 14.74 -19.14 6.72
CA GLU A 29 14.81 -20.39 7.52
C GLU A 29 13.44 -21.08 7.54
N ARG A 30 12.34 -20.34 7.72
CA ARG A 30 10.98 -20.91 7.62
C ARG A 30 10.64 -21.45 6.23
N PHE A 31 11.14 -20.85 5.15
CA PHE A 31 10.93 -21.35 3.78
C PHE A 31 11.74 -22.62 3.49
N ILE A 32 13.00 -22.67 3.93
CA ILE A 32 13.87 -23.85 3.77
C ILE A 32 13.44 -25.02 4.66
N GLU A 33 12.71 -24.79 5.76
CA GLU A 33 12.22 -25.87 6.63
C GLU A 33 10.78 -26.32 6.33
N ASP A 34 10.04 -25.61 5.46
CA ASP A 34 8.65 -25.96 5.12
C ASP A 34 8.58 -27.13 4.12
N PRO A 35 7.91 -28.25 4.42
CA PRO A 35 7.70 -29.34 3.46
C PRO A 35 6.84 -28.94 2.24
N LEU A 36 6.06 -27.86 2.34
CA LEU A 36 5.24 -27.29 1.26
C LEU A 36 5.87 -26.01 0.68
N TRP A 37 7.17 -25.79 0.85
CA TRP A 37 7.91 -24.58 0.41
C TRP A 37 7.57 -24.19 -1.03
N TYR A 38 7.38 -25.17 -1.90
CA TYR A 38 7.09 -24.97 -3.32
C TYR A 38 5.80 -24.19 -3.59
N LYS A 39 4.88 -24.07 -2.62
CA LYS A 39 3.69 -23.22 -2.72
C LYS A 39 3.98 -21.73 -2.59
N ASP A 40 5.05 -21.37 -1.87
CA ASP A 40 5.49 -20.00 -1.67
C ASP A 40 6.72 -19.65 -2.55
N ALA A 41 7.17 -20.60 -3.36
CA ALA A 41 8.31 -20.40 -4.25
C ALA A 41 8.05 -19.32 -5.31
N VAL A 42 9.15 -18.75 -5.80
CA VAL A 42 9.26 -18.01 -7.06
C VAL A 42 10.45 -18.64 -7.78
N ILE A 43 10.15 -19.35 -8.86
CA ILE A 43 11.13 -20.17 -9.57
C ILE A 43 11.76 -19.34 -10.69
N TYR A 44 13.09 -19.40 -10.81
CA TYR A 44 13.83 -18.78 -11.89
C TYR A 44 14.48 -19.88 -12.75
N GLN A 45 13.99 -20.03 -13.98
CA GLN A 45 14.48 -21.01 -14.93
C GLN A 45 15.75 -20.50 -15.61
N VAL A 46 16.85 -21.22 -15.44
CA VAL A 46 18.18 -20.86 -15.91
C VAL A 46 18.80 -21.97 -16.75
N HIS A 47 19.49 -21.57 -17.83
CA HIS A 47 20.37 -22.46 -18.57
C HIS A 47 21.82 -22.20 -18.22
N VAL A 48 22.54 -23.19 -17.64
CA VAL A 48 23.96 -23.04 -17.28
C VAL A 48 24.79 -22.54 -18.47
N LYS A 49 24.65 -23.20 -19.63
CA LYS A 49 25.24 -22.85 -20.94
C LYS A 49 25.17 -21.37 -21.31
N SER A 50 24.10 -20.66 -20.94
CA SER A 50 23.81 -19.31 -21.43
C SER A 50 23.77 -18.25 -20.34
N PHE A 51 24.05 -18.60 -19.08
CA PHE A 51 23.91 -17.64 -17.98
C PHE A 51 25.18 -16.81 -17.74
N PHE A 52 26.32 -17.44 -17.46
CA PHE A 52 27.60 -16.73 -17.34
C PHE A 52 28.78 -17.69 -17.52
N ASP A 53 29.78 -17.28 -18.30
CA ASP A 53 30.99 -18.03 -18.61
C ASP A 53 32.16 -17.46 -17.81
N ALA A 54 32.63 -18.21 -16.81
CA ALA A 54 33.72 -17.78 -15.92
C ALA A 54 35.09 -18.15 -16.48
N ASN A 55 35.19 -19.27 -17.20
CA ASN A 55 36.47 -19.79 -17.71
C ASN A 55 36.89 -19.17 -19.06
N ASN A 56 35.98 -18.45 -19.73
CA ASN A 56 36.10 -17.76 -21.01
C ASN A 56 36.31 -18.68 -22.22
N ASP A 57 35.70 -19.87 -22.24
CA ASP A 57 35.69 -20.78 -23.38
C ASP A 57 34.51 -20.55 -24.35
N GLY A 58 33.56 -19.69 -23.98
CA GLY A 58 32.38 -19.33 -24.77
C GLY A 58 31.11 -20.07 -24.38
N ILE A 59 31.14 -20.92 -23.34
CA ILE A 59 30.01 -21.65 -22.79
C ILE A 59 29.86 -21.27 -21.31
N GLY A 60 28.63 -21.05 -20.86
CA GLY A 60 28.36 -20.79 -19.44
C GLY A 60 28.54 -22.04 -18.58
N ASP A 61 29.04 -21.86 -17.37
CA ASP A 61 29.50 -22.95 -16.50
C ASP A 61 29.02 -22.78 -15.03
N PHE A 62 29.16 -23.82 -14.20
CA PHE A 62 28.71 -23.76 -12.80
C PHE A 62 29.47 -22.73 -11.96
N ALA A 63 30.76 -22.50 -12.22
CA ALA A 63 31.52 -21.48 -11.51
C ALA A 63 30.97 -20.09 -11.83
N GLY A 64 30.63 -19.85 -13.10
CA GLY A 64 29.99 -18.63 -13.53
C GLY A 64 28.58 -18.46 -12.97
N LEU A 65 27.78 -19.52 -12.89
CA LEU A 65 26.47 -19.47 -12.25
C LEU A 65 26.59 -19.13 -10.74
N ILE A 66 27.58 -19.69 -10.04
CA ILE A 66 27.88 -19.35 -8.63
C ILE A 66 28.17 -17.85 -8.49
N GLU A 67 28.97 -17.26 -9.38
CA GLU A 67 29.27 -15.81 -9.36
C GLU A 67 28.04 -14.92 -9.55
N LYS A 68 26.94 -15.47 -10.09
CA LYS A 68 25.69 -14.73 -10.35
C LYS A 68 24.56 -15.07 -9.37
N LEU A 69 24.82 -15.89 -8.35
CA LEU A 69 23.82 -16.19 -7.32
C LEU A 69 23.34 -14.94 -6.57
N ASP A 70 24.23 -13.97 -6.34
CA ASP A 70 23.85 -12.72 -5.66
C ASP A 70 22.88 -11.89 -6.52
N TYR A 71 23.02 -11.92 -7.85
CA TYR A 71 22.04 -11.33 -8.76
C TYR A 71 20.68 -12.02 -8.63
N ILE A 72 20.66 -13.35 -8.70
CA ILE A 72 19.44 -14.16 -8.58
C ILE A 72 18.75 -13.86 -7.24
N GLN A 73 19.48 -13.87 -6.13
CA GLN A 73 18.95 -13.54 -4.81
C GLN A 73 18.39 -12.11 -4.77
N SER A 74 19.13 -11.13 -5.31
CA SER A 74 18.70 -9.72 -5.37
C SER A 74 17.47 -9.48 -6.25
N LEU A 75 17.15 -10.41 -7.16
CA LEU A 75 15.93 -10.34 -7.97
C LEU A 75 14.67 -10.55 -7.10
N GLY A 76 14.81 -11.26 -5.97
CA GLY A 76 13.70 -11.63 -5.08
C GLY A 76 13.09 -13.00 -5.40
N VAL A 77 13.79 -13.82 -6.19
CA VAL A 77 13.43 -15.24 -6.39
C VAL A 77 14.04 -16.09 -5.27
N ASN A 78 13.43 -17.23 -4.96
CA ASN A 78 13.87 -18.11 -3.86
C ASN A 78 14.14 -19.56 -4.32
N THR A 79 13.99 -19.85 -5.61
CA THR A 79 14.19 -21.18 -6.18
C THR A 79 14.79 -21.06 -7.57
N VAL A 80 15.84 -21.83 -7.87
CA VAL A 80 16.48 -21.89 -9.20
C VAL A 80 16.13 -23.23 -9.83
N TRP A 81 15.62 -23.20 -11.06
CA TRP A 81 15.42 -24.40 -11.87
C TRP A 81 16.47 -24.44 -12.98
N LEU A 82 17.31 -25.47 -12.97
CA LEU A 82 18.32 -25.71 -13.99
C LEU A 82 17.79 -26.63 -15.09
N LEU A 83 17.99 -26.20 -16.34
CA LEU A 83 17.90 -27.05 -17.52
C LEU A 83 18.95 -28.17 -17.51
N PRO A 84 18.87 -29.20 -18.38
CA PRO A 84 19.77 -30.35 -18.32
C PRO A 84 21.24 -29.93 -18.42
N PHE A 85 22.03 -30.35 -17.43
CA PHE A 85 23.48 -30.11 -17.37
C PHE A 85 24.30 -31.42 -17.47
N TYR A 86 23.63 -32.53 -17.73
CA TYR A 86 24.20 -33.87 -17.84
C TYR A 86 25.08 -34.01 -19.10
N PRO A 87 26.04 -34.96 -19.13
CA PRO A 87 26.71 -35.35 -20.36
C PRO A 87 25.70 -35.70 -21.45
N SER A 88 25.82 -35.05 -22.59
CA SER A 88 24.90 -35.16 -23.71
C SER A 88 25.62 -34.74 -25.00
N PRO A 89 25.28 -35.32 -26.16
CA PRO A 89 25.74 -34.80 -27.44
C PRO A 89 25.04 -33.48 -27.83
N ARG A 90 24.07 -33.01 -27.03
CA ARG A 90 23.30 -31.76 -27.18
C ARG A 90 22.60 -31.65 -28.53
N ARG A 91 22.06 -32.76 -29.03
CA ARG A 91 21.24 -32.74 -30.25
C ARG A 91 19.82 -32.27 -29.97
N ASP A 92 19.39 -32.34 -28.72
CA ASP A 92 18.21 -31.65 -28.17
C ASP A 92 18.63 -30.82 -26.94
N ASP A 93 19.75 -30.12 -27.07
CA ASP A 93 20.27 -29.17 -26.07
C ASP A 93 20.44 -29.70 -24.63
N GLY A 94 20.69 -31.01 -24.48
CA GLY A 94 20.91 -31.66 -23.19
C GLY A 94 19.77 -32.57 -22.73
N TYR A 95 18.59 -32.50 -23.36
CA TYR A 95 17.49 -33.43 -23.09
C TYR A 95 17.78 -34.85 -23.58
N ASP A 96 18.66 -34.99 -24.57
CA ASP A 96 19.25 -36.26 -24.99
C ASP A 96 20.41 -36.66 -24.05
N ILE A 97 20.08 -37.17 -22.85
CA ILE A 97 21.07 -37.51 -21.81
C ILE A 97 21.87 -38.77 -22.15
N ALA A 98 23.21 -38.68 -22.11
CA ALA A 98 24.13 -39.80 -22.33
C ALA A 98 24.71 -40.40 -21.03
N ASP A 99 24.69 -39.67 -19.92
CA ASP A 99 24.97 -40.18 -18.58
C ASP A 99 24.21 -39.38 -17.51
N TYR A 100 23.44 -40.04 -16.66
CA TYR A 100 22.64 -39.38 -15.62
C TYR A 100 23.43 -39.06 -14.34
N TYR A 101 24.63 -39.63 -14.15
CA TYR A 101 25.36 -39.59 -12.88
C TYR A 101 26.53 -38.61 -12.86
N ASP A 102 26.75 -37.88 -13.96
CA ASP A 102 27.84 -36.92 -14.09
C ASP A 102 27.34 -35.58 -14.63
N VAL A 103 28.24 -34.61 -14.70
CA VAL A 103 28.03 -33.27 -15.27
C VAL A 103 28.73 -33.19 -16.62
N SER A 104 28.11 -32.51 -17.60
CA SER A 104 28.74 -32.28 -18.89
C SER A 104 30.07 -31.54 -18.69
N PRO A 105 31.18 -31.98 -19.32
CA PRO A 105 32.47 -31.29 -19.21
C PRO A 105 32.43 -29.82 -19.62
N ASP A 106 31.47 -29.44 -20.47
CA ASP A 106 31.23 -28.07 -20.89
C ASP A 106 30.76 -27.15 -19.75
N TYR A 107 30.20 -27.69 -18.68
CA TYR A 107 29.64 -26.92 -17.56
C TYR A 107 30.48 -27.01 -16.28
N GLY A 108 31.56 -27.80 -16.29
CA GLY A 108 32.43 -28.04 -15.14
C GLY A 108 32.39 -29.50 -14.69
N THR A 109 32.51 -29.72 -13.39
CA THR A 109 32.58 -31.04 -12.77
C THR A 109 31.40 -31.30 -11.82
N LEU A 110 31.22 -32.56 -11.43
CA LEU A 110 30.28 -32.92 -10.37
C LEU A 110 30.52 -32.15 -9.06
N ALA A 111 31.79 -31.85 -8.73
CA ALA A 111 32.13 -31.06 -7.55
C ALA A 111 31.66 -29.60 -7.67
N ASP A 112 31.68 -29.04 -8.88
CA ASP A 112 31.18 -27.68 -9.13
C ASP A 112 29.66 -27.61 -8.99
N ALA A 113 28.93 -28.63 -9.47
CA ALA A 113 27.49 -28.73 -9.27
C ALA A 113 27.12 -28.87 -7.78
N GLN A 114 27.86 -29.71 -7.02
CA GLN A 114 27.65 -29.84 -5.58
C GLN A 114 27.95 -28.53 -4.83
N ARG A 115 29.01 -27.82 -5.25
CA ARG A 115 29.33 -26.49 -4.72
C ARG A 115 28.22 -25.50 -5.03
N PHE A 116 27.69 -25.48 -6.25
CA PHE A 116 26.57 -24.62 -6.64
C PHE A 116 25.35 -24.86 -5.75
N ILE A 117 24.94 -26.12 -5.53
CA ILE A 117 23.82 -26.45 -4.64
C ILE A 117 24.07 -25.90 -3.23
N SER A 118 25.28 -26.10 -2.69
CA SER A 118 25.64 -25.62 -1.36
C SER A 118 25.62 -24.08 -1.24
N GLU A 119 26.13 -23.39 -2.26
CA GLU A 119 26.16 -21.91 -2.32
C GLU A 119 24.77 -21.30 -2.53
N ALA A 120 23.88 -22.00 -3.27
CA ALA A 120 22.48 -21.63 -3.42
C ALA A 120 21.74 -21.76 -2.08
N HIS A 121 21.91 -22.89 -1.38
CA HIS A 121 21.32 -23.10 -0.05
C HIS A 121 21.83 -22.08 0.97
N ALA A 122 23.12 -21.73 0.95
CA ALA A 122 23.69 -20.70 1.83
C ALA A 122 23.05 -19.31 1.63
N ARG A 123 22.39 -19.07 0.49
CA ARG A 123 21.65 -17.85 0.16
C ARG A 123 20.13 -17.99 0.33
N GLY A 124 19.66 -19.12 0.88
CA GLY A 124 18.23 -19.42 1.02
C GLY A 124 17.52 -19.76 -0.30
N LEU A 125 18.27 -20.20 -1.31
CA LEU A 125 17.73 -20.60 -2.61
C LEU A 125 17.62 -22.13 -2.70
N ARG A 126 16.43 -22.63 -3.05
CA ARG A 126 16.22 -24.05 -3.40
C ARG A 126 16.66 -24.32 -4.84
N VAL A 127 17.10 -25.54 -5.15
CA VAL A 127 17.54 -25.96 -6.49
C VAL A 127 16.67 -27.08 -7.04
N ILE A 128 16.09 -26.85 -8.20
CA ILE A 128 15.36 -27.84 -9.00
C ILE A 128 16.21 -28.22 -10.21
N THR A 129 16.27 -29.51 -10.54
CA THR A 129 16.93 -29.99 -11.77
C THR A 129 15.96 -30.79 -12.63
N GLU A 130 16.32 -30.98 -13.90
CA GLU A 130 15.58 -31.86 -14.80
C GLU A 130 15.76 -33.33 -14.45
N LEU A 131 14.72 -34.13 -14.64
CA LEU A 131 14.80 -35.57 -14.66
C LEU A 131 14.06 -36.08 -15.92
N VAL A 132 14.83 -36.25 -16.99
CA VAL A 132 14.32 -36.77 -18.27
C VAL A 132 14.25 -38.29 -18.17
N ILE A 133 13.05 -38.82 -17.89
CA ILE A 133 12.85 -40.25 -17.62
C ILE A 133 12.17 -41.00 -18.76
N ASN A 134 11.59 -40.30 -19.73
CA ASN A 134 10.94 -40.95 -20.87
C ASN A 134 11.94 -41.63 -21.81
N HIS A 135 13.07 -40.98 -22.06
CA HIS A 135 14.04 -41.39 -23.08
C HIS A 135 15.46 -41.07 -22.64
N THR A 136 16.44 -41.65 -23.35
CA THR A 136 17.87 -41.30 -23.22
C THR A 136 18.43 -40.89 -24.57
N SER A 137 19.66 -40.38 -24.64
CA SER A 137 20.41 -40.32 -25.90
C SER A 137 20.60 -41.72 -26.50
N ASP A 138 20.65 -41.80 -27.83
CA ASP A 138 21.12 -42.99 -28.54
C ASP A 138 22.59 -43.32 -28.22
N GLN A 139 23.36 -42.36 -27.70
CA GLN A 139 24.74 -42.58 -27.24
C GLN A 139 24.82 -43.12 -25.82
N HIS A 140 23.71 -43.17 -25.09
CA HIS A 140 23.68 -43.66 -23.71
C HIS A 140 24.20 -45.11 -23.65
N PRO A 141 25.05 -45.47 -22.67
CA PRO A 141 25.57 -46.83 -22.53
C PRO A 141 24.48 -47.91 -22.48
N TRP A 142 23.29 -47.56 -21.99
CA TRP A 142 22.13 -48.47 -21.99
C TRP A 142 21.70 -48.80 -23.42
N PHE A 143 21.50 -47.81 -24.30
CA PHE A 143 21.09 -48.04 -25.69
C PHE A 143 22.16 -48.78 -26.48
N GLN A 144 23.43 -48.40 -26.29
CA GLN A 144 24.55 -49.06 -26.95
C GLN A 144 24.64 -50.54 -26.58
N ARG A 145 24.35 -50.91 -25.33
CA ARG A 145 24.22 -52.32 -24.94
C ARG A 145 22.96 -52.95 -25.52
N ALA A 146 21.80 -52.28 -25.45
CA ALA A 146 20.53 -52.80 -25.92
C ALA A 146 20.55 -53.16 -27.42
N ARG A 147 21.09 -52.28 -28.27
CA ARG A 147 21.15 -52.51 -29.72
C ARG A 147 22.08 -53.67 -30.11
N GLN A 148 23.09 -53.97 -29.29
CA GLN A 148 24.03 -55.08 -29.49
C GLN A 148 23.56 -56.38 -28.81
N ALA A 149 22.63 -56.30 -27.86
CA ALA A 149 22.19 -57.44 -27.08
C ALA A 149 21.22 -58.34 -27.88
N PRO A 150 21.19 -59.66 -27.59
CA PRO A 150 20.24 -60.58 -28.21
C PRO A 150 18.79 -60.16 -27.95
N ARG A 151 17.91 -60.42 -28.93
CA ARG A 151 16.46 -60.17 -28.81
C ARG A 151 15.89 -60.83 -27.54
N GLY A 152 15.09 -60.09 -26.78
CA GLY A 152 14.44 -60.55 -25.54
C GLY A 152 15.34 -60.63 -24.30
N SER A 153 16.62 -60.25 -24.39
CA SER A 153 17.50 -60.12 -23.21
C SER A 153 17.10 -58.93 -22.33
N SER A 154 17.53 -58.96 -21.05
CA SER A 154 17.25 -57.85 -20.13
C SER A 154 17.85 -56.53 -20.61
N GLU A 155 19.06 -56.56 -21.17
CA GLU A 155 19.73 -55.38 -21.73
C GLU A 155 19.00 -54.87 -22.97
N ARG A 156 18.47 -55.76 -23.82
CA ARG A 156 17.66 -55.37 -24.98
C ARG A 156 16.38 -54.64 -24.56
N ASN A 157 15.71 -55.17 -23.54
CA ASN A 157 14.40 -54.71 -23.08
C ASN A 157 14.43 -53.40 -22.29
N PHE A 158 15.59 -52.75 -22.15
CA PHE A 158 15.66 -51.37 -21.63
C PHE A 158 14.96 -50.35 -22.53
N TYR A 159 14.80 -50.67 -23.82
CA TYR A 159 14.13 -49.83 -24.82
C TYR A 159 13.02 -50.61 -25.51
N VAL A 160 12.13 -49.90 -26.18
CA VAL A 160 10.98 -50.46 -26.89
C VAL A 160 11.36 -50.81 -28.33
N TRP A 161 11.20 -52.07 -28.73
CA TRP A 161 11.60 -52.61 -30.04
C TRP A 161 10.43 -53.25 -30.79
N SER A 162 10.44 -53.14 -32.12
CA SER A 162 9.46 -53.79 -33.00
C SER A 162 10.11 -54.31 -34.29
N ASP A 163 9.54 -55.38 -34.86
CA ASP A 163 9.93 -55.89 -36.19
C ASP A 163 9.35 -55.04 -37.35
N SER A 164 8.37 -54.18 -37.07
CA SER A 164 7.79 -53.23 -38.03
C SER A 164 7.49 -51.88 -37.37
N ASP A 165 7.33 -50.85 -38.20
CA ASP A 165 6.93 -49.49 -37.81
C ASP A 165 5.40 -49.33 -37.66
N GLN A 166 4.64 -50.42 -37.65
CA GLN A 166 3.17 -50.41 -37.68
C GLN A 166 2.53 -50.50 -36.28
N ALA A 167 3.31 -50.85 -35.26
CA ALA A 167 2.84 -50.90 -33.88
C ALA A 167 2.48 -49.49 -33.39
N TYR A 168 1.52 -49.40 -32.47
CA TYR A 168 1.05 -48.15 -31.89
C TYR A 168 0.45 -47.18 -32.92
N SER A 169 -0.23 -47.73 -33.94
CA SER A 169 -0.85 -46.92 -35.00
C SER A 169 -1.90 -45.97 -34.41
N GLY A 170 -1.80 -44.67 -34.72
CA GLY A 170 -2.72 -43.63 -34.24
C GLY A 170 -2.11 -42.67 -33.21
N THR A 171 -0.89 -42.93 -32.73
CA THR A 171 -0.12 -41.95 -31.94
C THR A 171 0.35 -40.80 -32.82
N ARG A 172 0.23 -39.56 -32.31
CA ARG A 172 0.75 -38.37 -32.99
C ARG A 172 2.29 -38.32 -32.95
N ILE A 173 2.87 -37.63 -33.92
CA ILE A 173 4.28 -37.24 -33.89
C ILE A 173 4.35 -35.85 -33.25
N ILE A 174 5.26 -35.63 -32.29
CA ILE A 174 5.40 -34.35 -31.58
C ILE A 174 6.18 -33.36 -32.45
N PHE A 175 7.40 -33.74 -32.86
CA PHE A 175 8.27 -32.92 -33.73
C PHE A 175 8.01 -33.14 -35.22
N LEU A 176 6.80 -32.75 -35.65
CA LEU A 176 6.28 -32.93 -37.01
C LEU A 176 7.15 -32.32 -38.12
N ASP A 177 7.92 -31.27 -37.78
CA ASP A 177 8.79 -30.59 -38.74
C ASP A 177 10.08 -31.38 -39.03
N THR A 178 10.42 -32.37 -38.20
CA THR A 178 11.69 -33.14 -38.30
C THR A 178 11.46 -34.64 -38.45
N GLU A 179 10.59 -35.24 -37.64
CA GLU A 179 10.38 -36.68 -37.61
C GLU A 179 9.20 -37.11 -38.49
N HIS A 180 9.38 -38.21 -39.22
CA HIS A 180 8.35 -38.75 -40.12
C HIS A 180 7.57 -39.92 -39.51
N SER A 181 8.10 -40.49 -38.42
CA SER A 181 7.55 -41.63 -37.69
C SER A 181 8.07 -41.60 -36.26
N ASN A 182 7.35 -42.23 -35.33
CA ASN A 182 7.84 -42.49 -33.97
C ASN A 182 8.67 -43.79 -33.89
N TRP A 183 8.91 -44.45 -35.04
CA TRP A 183 9.72 -45.65 -35.17
C TRP A 183 10.90 -45.39 -36.10
N THR A 184 12.12 -45.67 -35.63
CA THR A 184 13.34 -45.59 -36.44
C THR A 184 14.04 -46.94 -36.53
N TRP A 185 14.48 -47.32 -37.74
CA TRP A 185 15.21 -48.57 -37.96
C TRP A 185 16.65 -48.49 -37.45
N ASP A 186 17.04 -49.39 -36.56
CA ASP A 186 18.43 -49.55 -36.13
C ASP A 186 19.11 -50.70 -36.89
N ALA A 187 20.12 -50.36 -37.69
CA ALA A 187 20.82 -51.32 -38.54
C ALA A 187 21.66 -52.36 -37.77
N VAL A 188 22.06 -52.08 -36.53
CA VAL A 188 22.84 -53.02 -35.69
C VAL A 188 21.89 -54.03 -35.04
N ALA A 189 20.78 -53.53 -34.52
CA ALA A 189 19.76 -54.29 -33.82
C ALA A 189 18.86 -55.09 -34.77
N GLY A 190 18.78 -54.68 -36.03
CA GLY A 190 17.92 -55.28 -37.07
C GLY A 190 16.43 -55.22 -36.70
N GLN A 191 16.01 -54.14 -36.04
CA GLN A 191 14.64 -53.85 -35.58
C GLN A 191 14.42 -52.34 -35.54
N TYR A 192 13.15 -51.93 -35.52
CA TYR A 192 12.76 -50.56 -35.20
C TYR A 192 12.81 -50.35 -33.68
N PHE A 193 13.19 -49.16 -33.24
CA PHE A 193 12.99 -48.70 -31.86
C PHE A 193 12.05 -47.50 -31.81
N TRP A 194 11.35 -47.37 -30.69
CA TRP A 194 10.39 -46.29 -30.45
C TRP A 194 11.09 -45.01 -29.96
N HIS A 195 10.60 -43.87 -30.41
CA HIS A 195 10.95 -42.56 -29.89
C HIS A 195 9.78 -41.59 -30.04
N ARG A 196 9.45 -40.84 -28.99
CA ARG A 196 8.39 -39.79 -29.05
C ARG A 196 8.90 -38.45 -29.55
N PHE A 197 10.18 -38.21 -29.34
CA PHE A 197 10.90 -37.00 -29.72
C PHE A 197 11.78 -37.32 -30.94
N TYR A 198 13.02 -36.85 -30.98
CA TYR A 198 13.91 -37.16 -32.09
C TYR A 198 14.33 -38.62 -32.12
N SER A 199 14.69 -39.12 -33.31
CA SER A 199 15.21 -40.47 -33.52
C SER A 199 16.47 -40.80 -32.70
N HIS A 200 17.20 -39.79 -32.20
CA HIS A 200 18.34 -39.97 -31.30
C HIS A 200 17.98 -39.91 -29.81
N GLN A 201 16.68 -39.93 -29.49
CA GLN A 201 16.12 -40.00 -28.16
C GLN A 201 15.27 -41.28 -28.01
N PRO A 202 15.88 -42.48 -28.05
CA PRO A 202 15.15 -43.73 -27.87
C PRO A 202 14.45 -43.81 -26.51
N ASP A 203 13.17 -44.18 -26.54
CA ASP A 203 12.30 -44.25 -25.36
C ASP A 203 12.63 -45.47 -24.48
N LEU A 204 12.64 -45.24 -23.17
CA LEU A 204 12.85 -46.25 -22.15
C LEU A 204 11.59 -47.10 -21.98
N ASN A 205 11.78 -48.41 -21.83
CA ASN A 205 10.68 -49.35 -21.69
C ASN A 205 10.25 -49.54 -20.23
N PHE A 206 9.24 -48.79 -19.78
CA PHE A 206 8.74 -48.89 -18.40
C PHE A 206 7.96 -50.18 -18.08
N ASP A 207 7.61 -51.01 -19.08
CA ASP A 207 7.10 -52.36 -18.82
C ASP A 207 8.20 -53.31 -18.31
N HIS A 208 9.48 -52.96 -18.48
CA HIS A 208 10.62 -53.70 -17.96
C HIS A 208 11.00 -53.17 -16.56
N PRO A 209 10.70 -53.88 -15.45
CA PRO A 209 10.87 -53.35 -14.10
C PRO A 209 12.27 -52.78 -13.77
N PRO A 210 13.39 -53.34 -14.27
CA PRO A 210 14.72 -52.75 -14.08
C PRO A 210 14.86 -51.30 -14.56
N VAL A 211 14.09 -50.84 -15.54
CA VAL A 211 14.12 -49.44 -16.00
C VAL A 211 13.70 -48.50 -14.89
N LEU A 212 12.56 -48.78 -14.24
CA LEU A 212 12.09 -47.98 -13.11
C LEU A 212 13.07 -48.04 -11.92
N GLU A 213 13.69 -49.19 -11.65
CA GLU A 213 14.72 -49.28 -10.61
C GLU A 213 15.93 -48.38 -10.90
N GLU A 214 16.39 -48.27 -12.16
CA GLU A 214 17.47 -47.34 -12.52
C GLU A 214 17.02 -45.89 -12.40
N VAL A 215 15.78 -45.55 -12.81
CA VAL A 215 15.22 -44.20 -12.64
C VAL A 215 15.19 -43.80 -11.17
N LEU A 216 14.75 -44.69 -10.28
CA LEU A 216 14.76 -44.43 -8.83
C LEU A 216 16.18 -44.23 -8.30
N ARG A 217 17.19 -44.96 -8.81
CA ARG A 217 18.59 -44.74 -8.42
C ARG A 217 19.13 -43.38 -8.86
N VAL A 218 18.81 -42.94 -10.08
CA VAL A 218 19.18 -41.60 -10.57
C VAL A 218 18.56 -40.52 -9.68
N LEU A 219 17.27 -40.67 -9.36
CA LEU A 219 16.56 -39.79 -8.46
C LEU A 219 17.23 -39.72 -7.08
N HIS A 220 17.53 -40.87 -6.47
CA HIS A 220 18.22 -40.92 -5.18
C HIS A 220 19.59 -40.26 -5.22
N TYR A 221 20.33 -40.42 -6.33
CA TYR A 221 21.65 -39.84 -6.49
C TYR A 221 21.64 -38.31 -6.36
N TRP A 222 20.76 -37.64 -7.12
CA TRP A 222 20.67 -36.18 -7.10
C TRP A 222 20.02 -35.63 -5.82
N LEU A 223 18.97 -36.29 -5.30
CA LEU A 223 18.37 -35.87 -4.03
C LEU A 223 19.34 -36.04 -2.85
N ALA A 224 20.15 -37.10 -2.83
CA ALA A 224 21.20 -37.27 -1.81
C ALA A 224 22.33 -36.23 -1.94
N MET A 225 22.53 -35.65 -3.12
CA MET A 225 23.49 -34.56 -3.35
C MET A 225 22.97 -33.20 -2.85
N GLY A 226 21.67 -33.07 -2.59
CA GLY A 226 21.04 -31.87 -2.04
C GLY A 226 20.07 -31.18 -2.99
N VAL A 227 19.77 -31.73 -4.17
CA VAL A 227 18.72 -31.19 -5.06
C VAL A 227 17.38 -31.20 -4.32
N ASP A 228 16.63 -30.11 -4.40
CA ASP A 228 15.38 -29.89 -3.66
C ASP A 228 14.13 -30.32 -4.42
N GLY A 229 14.21 -30.37 -5.75
CA GLY A 229 13.11 -30.86 -6.55
C GLY A 229 13.55 -31.31 -7.93
N LEU A 230 12.68 -32.10 -8.57
CA LEU A 230 12.92 -32.65 -9.89
C LEU A 230 11.75 -32.29 -10.81
N ARG A 231 12.03 -31.61 -11.92
CA ARG A 231 11.07 -31.51 -13.02
C ARG A 231 11.10 -32.83 -13.77
N LEU A 232 9.98 -33.53 -13.80
CA LEU A 232 9.83 -34.74 -14.59
C LEU A 232 9.41 -34.34 -16.01
N ASP A 233 10.34 -34.48 -16.93
CA ASP A 233 10.17 -34.15 -18.34
C ASP A 233 9.44 -35.26 -19.09
N ALA A 234 8.57 -34.90 -20.03
CA ALA A 234 7.91 -35.81 -20.95
C ALA A 234 7.08 -36.96 -20.31
N ILE A 235 6.61 -36.78 -19.07
CA ILE A 235 5.93 -37.86 -18.32
C ILE A 235 4.61 -38.37 -18.88
N PRO A 236 3.87 -37.67 -19.76
CA PRO A 236 2.68 -38.27 -20.36
C PRO A 236 2.95 -39.49 -21.24
N TYR A 237 4.20 -39.73 -21.59
CA TYR A 237 4.57 -40.64 -22.66
C TYR A 237 5.26 -41.93 -22.22
N LEU A 238 5.40 -42.17 -20.90
CA LEU A 238 6.21 -43.28 -20.36
C LEU A 238 5.77 -44.70 -20.75
N ILE A 239 4.49 -44.90 -21.08
CA ILE A 239 3.92 -46.22 -21.38
C ILE A 239 3.15 -46.15 -22.70
N GLU A 240 3.32 -47.19 -23.53
CA GLU A 240 2.60 -47.37 -24.78
C GLU A 240 1.72 -48.64 -24.77
N ARG A 241 0.51 -48.53 -25.33
CA ARG A 241 -0.47 -49.59 -25.51
C ARG A 241 -1.12 -49.51 -26.87
N GLU A 242 -1.25 -50.66 -27.52
CA GLU A 242 -1.96 -50.78 -28.79
C GLU A 242 -3.41 -50.30 -28.70
N GLY A 243 -3.86 -49.60 -29.75
CA GLY A 243 -5.22 -49.04 -29.82
C GLY A 243 -5.47 -47.81 -28.95
N THR A 244 -4.43 -47.21 -28.36
CA THR A 244 -4.51 -45.96 -27.61
C THR A 244 -3.73 -44.85 -28.32
N ASN A 245 -3.82 -43.61 -27.82
CA ASN A 245 -2.98 -42.50 -28.27
C ASN A 245 -1.59 -42.49 -27.61
N ASN A 246 -1.30 -43.40 -26.66
CA ASN A 246 -0.05 -43.48 -25.89
C ASN A 246 0.28 -42.19 -25.11
N GLU A 247 -0.74 -41.54 -24.56
CA GLU A 247 -0.57 -40.39 -23.67
C GLU A 247 -1.46 -40.59 -22.44
N ASN A 248 -0.98 -40.20 -21.25
CA ASN A 248 -1.74 -40.20 -20.00
C ASN A 248 -2.31 -41.59 -19.59
N LEU A 249 -1.61 -42.67 -19.95
CA LEU A 249 -2.11 -44.02 -19.66
C LEU A 249 -2.12 -44.30 -18.14
N PRO A 250 -3.08 -45.10 -17.62
CA PRO A 250 -3.16 -45.42 -16.19
C PRO A 250 -1.88 -46.04 -15.62
N GLU A 251 -1.16 -46.81 -16.42
CA GLU A 251 0.13 -47.39 -16.04
C GLU A 251 1.23 -46.34 -15.87
N THR A 252 1.22 -45.27 -16.67
CA THR A 252 2.11 -44.10 -16.49
C THR A 252 1.89 -43.49 -15.11
N HIS A 253 0.64 -43.25 -14.72
CA HIS A 253 0.29 -42.74 -13.39
C HIS A 253 0.73 -43.70 -12.27
N THR A 254 0.63 -45.02 -12.50
CA THR A 254 1.12 -46.02 -11.54
C THR A 254 2.63 -45.92 -11.32
N VAL A 255 3.41 -45.67 -12.39
CA VAL A 255 4.85 -45.41 -12.30
C VAL A 255 5.11 -44.14 -11.48
N LEU A 256 4.40 -43.04 -11.75
CA LEU A 256 4.56 -41.77 -11.04
C LEU A 256 4.21 -41.87 -9.56
N LYS A 257 3.13 -42.57 -9.19
CA LYS A 257 2.79 -42.87 -7.79
C LYS A 257 3.91 -43.61 -7.07
N ARG A 258 4.55 -44.57 -7.76
CA ARG A 258 5.68 -45.31 -7.21
C ARG A 258 6.90 -44.42 -6.98
N ILE A 259 7.19 -43.51 -7.92
CA ILE A 259 8.26 -42.50 -7.78
C ILE A 259 7.96 -41.58 -6.59
N ARG A 260 6.73 -41.07 -6.49
CA ARG A 260 6.30 -40.22 -5.37
C ARG A 260 6.42 -40.92 -4.02
N ALA A 261 5.94 -42.16 -3.92
CA ALA A 261 6.04 -42.95 -2.70
C ALA A 261 7.49 -43.29 -2.29
N GLU A 262 8.44 -43.25 -3.23
CA GLU A 262 9.88 -43.37 -2.93
C GLU A 262 10.43 -42.09 -2.31
N ILE A 263 10.04 -40.93 -2.86
CA ILE A 263 10.41 -39.62 -2.33
C ILE A 263 9.82 -39.41 -0.93
N ASP A 264 8.51 -39.59 -0.75
CA ASP A 264 7.85 -39.33 0.55
C ASP A 264 8.43 -40.17 1.69
N ARG A 265 8.97 -41.36 1.38
CA ARG A 265 9.59 -42.26 2.36
C ARG A 265 10.98 -41.80 2.82
N HIS A 266 11.73 -41.12 1.96
CA HIS A 266 13.15 -40.84 2.18
C HIS A 266 13.49 -39.35 2.26
N TYR A 267 12.69 -38.50 1.64
CA TYR A 267 12.94 -37.07 1.49
C TYR A 267 11.62 -36.27 1.58
N PRO A 268 11.10 -36.03 2.79
CA PRO A 268 9.78 -35.42 3.00
C PRO A 268 9.67 -33.94 2.61
N ASP A 269 10.79 -33.28 2.28
CA ASP A 269 10.89 -31.86 1.93
C ASP A 269 11.21 -31.62 0.44
N ARG A 270 11.12 -32.66 -0.40
CA ARG A 270 11.45 -32.60 -1.83
C ARG A 270 10.21 -32.54 -2.71
N MET A 271 10.39 -31.97 -3.89
CA MET A 271 9.29 -31.64 -4.80
C MET A 271 9.42 -32.35 -6.16
N LEU A 272 8.29 -32.74 -6.74
CA LEU A 272 8.18 -33.24 -8.11
C LEU A 272 7.32 -32.29 -8.94
N LEU A 273 7.85 -31.80 -10.06
CA LEU A 273 7.17 -30.91 -10.98
C LEU A 273 6.90 -31.62 -12.31
N ALA A 274 5.64 -31.87 -12.62
CA ALA A 274 5.21 -32.50 -13.85
C ALA A 274 5.27 -31.52 -15.04
N GLU A 275 5.99 -31.90 -16.08
CA GLU A 275 5.73 -31.39 -17.41
C GLU A 275 4.67 -32.25 -18.12
N ALA A 276 3.41 -31.85 -17.98
CA ALA A 276 2.29 -32.43 -18.71
C ALA A 276 1.57 -31.34 -19.51
N ASN A 277 2.00 -31.11 -20.76
CA ASN A 277 1.33 -30.19 -21.67
C ASN A 277 0.05 -30.83 -22.23
N GLN A 278 -1.00 -30.86 -21.43
CA GLN A 278 -2.29 -31.49 -21.71
C GLN A 278 -3.44 -30.52 -21.41
N TRP A 279 -4.69 -30.92 -21.72
CA TRP A 279 -5.88 -30.16 -21.30
C TRP A 279 -6.00 -30.16 -19.75
N PRO A 280 -6.72 -29.19 -19.15
CA PRO A 280 -6.80 -29.10 -17.68
C PRO A 280 -7.27 -30.39 -16.99
N GLU A 281 -8.28 -31.06 -17.56
CA GLU A 281 -8.84 -32.32 -17.07
C GLU A 281 -7.88 -33.50 -17.19
N ASP A 282 -6.98 -33.47 -18.16
CA ASP A 282 -5.96 -34.52 -18.39
C ASP A 282 -4.67 -34.24 -17.60
N THR A 283 -4.46 -32.99 -17.19
CA THR A 283 -3.31 -32.59 -16.35
C THR A 283 -3.60 -32.86 -14.87
N GLN A 284 -4.85 -32.73 -14.41
CA GLN A 284 -5.21 -32.95 -13.02
C GLN A 284 -4.80 -34.34 -12.45
N PRO A 285 -4.94 -35.46 -13.19
CA PRO A 285 -4.54 -36.77 -12.72
C PRO A 285 -3.07 -36.88 -12.30
N TYR A 286 -2.17 -36.04 -12.84
CA TYR A 286 -0.75 -36.02 -12.47
C TYR A 286 -0.49 -35.53 -11.04
N PHE A 287 -1.49 -34.96 -10.35
CA PHE A 287 -1.41 -34.70 -8.92
C PHE A 287 -1.80 -35.92 -8.06
N GLY A 288 -2.44 -36.91 -8.67
CA GLY A 288 -2.94 -38.11 -8.01
C GLY A 288 -4.15 -37.85 -7.10
N GLY A 289 -4.30 -38.71 -6.10
CA GLY A 289 -5.37 -38.70 -5.11
C GLY A 289 -6.42 -39.79 -5.33
N ASP A 290 -7.09 -40.17 -4.24
CA ASP A 290 -8.18 -41.17 -4.19
C ASP A 290 -9.54 -40.55 -3.81
N GLY A 291 -9.63 -39.21 -3.83
CA GLY A 291 -10.76 -38.44 -3.31
C GLY A 291 -10.65 -38.03 -1.83
N SER A 292 -9.56 -38.39 -1.13
CA SER A 292 -9.29 -37.98 0.27
C SER A 292 -8.78 -36.54 0.44
N GLY A 293 -8.50 -35.82 -0.65
CA GLY A 293 -7.95 -34.46 -0.64
C GLY A 293 -6.41 -34.38 -0.60
N HIS A 294 -5.71 -35.52 -0.49
CA HIS A 294 -4.25 -35.61 -0.54
C HIS A 294 -3.77 -36.20 -1.87
N GLY A 295 -2.80 -35.55 -2.52
CA GLY A 295 -2.20 -35.99 -3.78
C GLY A 295 -1.01 -36.92 -3.56
N ASP A 296 -0.94 -37.99 -4.35
CA ASP A 296 0.03 -39.09 -4.25
C ASP A 296 0.87 -39.29 -5.53
N GLU A 297 0.88 -38.32 -6.45
CA GLU A 297 1.75 -38.29 -7.64
C GLU A 297 2.68 -37.06 -7.60
N CYS A 298 2.60 -36.14 -8.55
CA CYS A 298 3.44 -34.96 -8.57
C CYS A 298 2.92 -33.89 -7.60
N HIS A 299 3.86 -33.19 -6.95
CA HIS A 299 3.55 -32.08 -6.06
C HIS A 299 3.07 -30.86 -6.86
N MET A 300 3.67 -30.68 -8.04
CA MET A 300 3.38 -29.58 -8.93
C MET A 300 3.16 -30.05 -10.36
N ALA A 301 2.40 -29.28 -11.14
CA ALA A 301 2.32 -29.41 -12.59
C ALA A 301 2.27 -28.03 -13.24
N PHE A 302 2.81 -27.89 -14.44
CA PHE A 302 2.69 -26.65 -15.19
C PHE A 302 1.25 -26.39 -15.65
N HIS A 303 0.77 -25.17 -15.47
CA HIS A 303 -0.55 -24.77 -15.94
C HIS A 303 -0.52 -24.34 -17.43
N PHE A 304 -0.09 -25.26 -18.31
CA PHE A 304 -0.02 -25.06 -19.76
C PHE A 304 -1.31 -24.48 -20.38
N PRO A 305 -2.52 -24.90 -19.97
CA PRO A 305 -3.75 -24.35 -20.55
C PRO A 305 -3.94 -22.85 -20.33
N LEU A 306 -3.49 -22.30 -19.20
CA LEU A 306 -3.70 -20.89 -18.85
C LEU A 306 -2.80 -19.95 -19.67
N MET A 307 -1.55 -20.35 -19.91
CA MET A 307 -0.52 -19.51 -20.54
C MET A 307 -0.97 -18.94 -21.91
N PRO A 308 -1.42 -19.73 -22.90
CA PRO A 308 -1.86 -19.20 -24.19
C PRO A 308 -3.09 -18.28 -24.06
N ARG A 309 -3.97 -18.55 -23.09
CA ARG A 309 -5.18 -17.75 -22.87
C ARG A 309 -4.87 -16.37 -22.28
N MET A 310 -3.76 -16.21 -21.56
CA MET A 310 -3.29 -14.88 -21.16
C MET A 310 -2.94 -14.01 -22.38
N TYR A 311 -2.21 -14.58 -23.35
CA TYR A 311 -1.90 -13.89 -24.62
C TYR A 311 -3.16 -13.62 -25.44
N MET A 312 -4.06 -14.60 -25.55
CA MET A 312 -5.33 -14.39 -26.26
C MET A 312 -6.18 -13.28 -25.62
N ALA A 313 -6.23 -13.18 -24.30
CA ALA A 313 -7.00 -12.16 -23.61
C ALA A 313 -6.49 -10.74 -23.92
N LEU A 314 -5.17 -10.56 -24.02
CA LEU A 314 -4.59 -9.29 -24.47
C LEU A 314 -4.91 -9.02 -25.95
N ALA A 315 -4.73 -10.00 -26.83
CA ALA A 315 -4.96 -9.84 -28.26
C ALA A 315 -6.43 -9.53 -28.61
N GLN A 316 -7.37 -10.19 -27.92
CA GLN A 316 -8.82 -9.97 -28.08
C GLN A 316 -9.31 -8.77 -27.26
N GLU A 317 -8.46 -8.25 -26.37
CA GLU A 317 -8.79 -7.33 -25.27
C GLU A 317 -9.95 -7.87 -24.40
N ASP A 318 -10.19 -9.17 -24.30
CA ASP A 318 -11.34 -9.75 -23.57
C ASP A 318 -10.83 -10.70 -22.49
N ARG A 319 -11.30 -10.55 -21.25
CA ARG A 319 -10.94 -11.45 -20.13
C ARG A 319 -11.45 -12.88 -20.29
N PHE A 320 -12.41 -13.10 -21.19
CA PHE A 320 -13.13 -14.36 -21.33
C PHE A 320 -12.21 -15.59 -21.45
N PRO A 321 -11.17 -15.63 -22.32
CA PRO A 321 -10.30 -16.80 -22.45
C PRO A 321 -9.66 -17.23 -21.12
N ILE A 322 -9.22 -16.27 -20.30
CA ILE A 322 -8.66 -16.54 -18.97
C ILE A 322 -9.73 -17.09 -18.02
N THR A 323 -10.89 -16.42 -17.95
CA THR A 323 -11.95 -16.84 -17.02
C THR A 323 -12.58 -18.17 -17.39
N ASP A 324 -12.61 -18.50 -18.68
CA ASP A 324 -13.20 -19.74 -19.20
C ASP A 324 -12.29 -20.93 -18.89
N ILE A 325 -10.98 -20.82 -19.17
CA ILE A 325 -10.05 -21.91 -18.89
C ILE A 325 -9.90 -22.17 -17.38
N LEU A 326 -9.94 -21.12 -16.55
CA LEU A 326 -9.88 -21.28 -15.09
C LEU A 326 -11.14 -21.91 -14.51
N ARG A 327 -12.31 -21.78 -15.16
CA ARG A 327 -13.54 -22.48 -14.76
C ARG A 327 -13.52 -23.96 -15.14
N GLN A 328 -12.82 -24.30 -16.22
CA GLN A 328 -12.65 -25.68 -16.68
C GLN A 328 -11.55 -26.41 -15.91
N THR A 329 -10.63 -25.67 -15.30
CA THR A 329 -9.53 -26.23 -14.51
C THR A 329 -10.07 -26.85 -13.21
N PRO A 330 -9.96 -28.18 -13.02
CA PRO A 330 -10.49 -28.83 -11.83
C PRO A 330 -9.71 -28.44 -10.55
N ALA A 331 -10.34 -28.64 -9.39
CA ALA A 331 -9.65 -28.52 -8.12
C ALA A 331 -8.52 -29.57 -8.00
N ILE A 332 -7.44 -29.17 -7.36
CA ILE A 332 -6.27 -30.03 -7.11
C ILE A 332 -6.17 -30.39 -5.61
N PRO A 333 -5.46 -31.46 -5.24
CA PRO A 333 -5.25 -31.82 -3.84
C PRO A 333 -4.58 -30.71 -3.01
N ASP A 334 -4.85 -30.66 -1.71
CA ASP A 334 -4.46 -29.56 -0.82
C ASP A 334 -2.93 -29.44 -0.62
N ASN A 335 -2.19 -30.52 -0.81
CA ASN A 335 -0.73 -30.53 -0.80
C ASN A 335 -0.11 -30.21 -2.17
N CYS A 336 -0.89 -30.12 -3.25
CA CYS A 336 -0.39 -29.88 -4.59
C CYS A 336 -0.49 -28.41 -5.02
N GLN A 337 0.18 -28.04 -6.12
CA GLN A 337 0.26 -26.65 -6.59
C GLN A 337 0.45 -26.54 -8.11
N TRP A 338 -0.21 -25.58 -8.74
CA TRP A 338 0.09 -25.21 -10.13
C TRP A 338 1.39 -24.40 -10.25
N ALA A 339 2.21 -24.68 -11.26
CA ALA A 339 3.29 -23.80 -11.70
C ALA A 339 2.80 -22.90 -12.85
N ILE A 340 2.80 -21.59 -12.63
CA ILE A 340 2.35 -20.58 -13.60
C ILE A 340 3.58 -20.00 -14.30
N PHE A 341 3.52 -19.83 -15.62
CA PHE A 341 4.62 -19.27 -16.41
C PHE A 341 4.08 -18.52 -17.62
N LEU A 342 4.86 -17.59 -18.15
CA LEU A 342 4.54 -16.86 -19.39
C LEU A 342 5.29 -17.45 -20.58
N ARG A 343 6.59 -17.68 -20.41
CA ARG A 343 7.51 -18.27 -21.38
C ARG A 343 8.48 -19.20 -20.69
N ASN A 344 9.18 -20.01 -21.47
CA ASN A 344 10.18 -20.96 -21.06
C ASN A 344 11.25 -21.07 -22.16
N HIS A 345 12.16 -22.03 -22.00
CA HIS A 345 13.21 -22.35 -22.97
C HIS A 345 12.72 -22.99 -24.29
N ASP A 346 11.45 -23.37 -24.38
CA ASP A 346 10.81 -23.89 -25.59
C ASP A 346 10.03 -22.80 -26.33
N GLU A 347 9.34 -23.18 -27.40
CA GLU A 347 8.34 -22.35 -28.03
C GLU A 347 7.12 -22.14 -27.13
N LEU A 348 6.36 -21.08 -27.42
CA LEU A 348 5.01 -20.94 -26.90
C LEU A 348 4.16 -22.01 -27.58
N THR A 349 3.99 -23.14 -26.89
CA THR A 349 3.23 -24.28 -27.40
C THR A 349 1.75 -23.94 -27.59
N LEU A 350 1.21 -24.32 -28.74
CA LEU A 350 -0.21 -24.23 -29.11
C LEU A 350 -0.77 -25.60 -29.46
N GLU A 351 -0.24 -26.66 -28.84
CA GLU A 351 -0.78 -28.01 -28.97
C GLU A 351 -2.17 -28.11 -28.33
N MET A 352 -2.28 -27.67 -27.07
CA MET A 352 -3.49 -27.77 -26.24
C MET A 352 -4.38 -26.52 -26.34
N VAL A 353 -4.60 -26.06 -27.57
CA VAL A 353 -5.60 -25.07 -27.94
C VAL A 353 -6.44 -25.59 -29.11
N THR A 354 -7.63 -25.04 -29.31
CA THR A 354 -8.43 -25.38 -30.49
C THR A 354 -7.76 -24.86 -31.78
N ASP A 355 -8.06 -25.47 -32.92
CA ASP A 355 -7.48 -25.05 -34.21
C ASP A 355 -7.71 -23.57 -34.52
N ARG A 356 -8.90 -23.05 -34.19
CA ARG A 356 -9.24 -21.64 -34.37
C ARG A 356 -8.42 -20.70 -33.47
N GLU A 357 -8.16 -21.11 -32.23
CA GLU A 357 -7.32 -20.34 -31.31
C GLU A 357 -5.86 -20.33 -31.75
N ARG A 358 -5.38 -21.48 -32.24
CA ARG A 358 -4.02 -21.61 -32.80
C ARG A 358 -3.81 -20.68 -33.98
N ASP A 359 -4.71 -20.70 -34.96
CA ASP A 359 -4.65 -19.83 -36.13
C ASP A 359 -4.64 -18.36 -35.74
N TYR A 360 -5.50 -17.97 -34.78
CA TYR A 360 -5.56 -16.60 -34.27
C TYR A 360 -4.25 -16.15 -33.61
N LEU A 361 -3.66 -16.99 -32.75
CA LEU A 361 -2.40 -16.69 -32.09
C LEU A 361 -1.23 -16.62 -33.07
N TRP A 362 -1.20 -17.49 -34.09
CA TRP A 362 -0.21 -17.43 -35.16
C TRP A 362 -0.34 -16.16 -36.00
N GLU A 363 -1.55 -15.72 -36.33
CA GLU A 363 -1.77 -14.47 -37.07
C GLU A 363 -1.36 -13.24 -36.28
N HIS A 364 -1.63 -13.23 -34.96
CA HIS A 364 -1.36 -12.09 -34.11
C HIS A 364 0.10 -11.99 -33.66
N TYR A 365 0.70 -13.09 -33.18
CA TYR A 365 2.00 -13.08 -32.51
C TYR A 365 3.16 -13.63 -33.36
N ALA A 366 2.85 -14.34 -34.46
CA ALA A 366 3.82 -14.98 -35.35
C ALA A 366 3.51 -14.71 -36.83
N ALA A 367 3.38 -13.43 -37.17
CA ALA A 367 3.16 -12.99 -38.55
C ALA A 367 4.31 -13.43 -39.48
N ASP A 368 5.56 -13.40 -39.01
CA ASP A 368 6.67 -14.09 -39.69
C ASP A 368 6.56 -15.59 -39.45
N ARG A 369 6.37 -16.35 -40.53
CA ARG A 369 6.28 -17.82 -40.49
C ARG A 369 7.52 -18.48 -39.90
N ARG A 370 8.70 -17.85 -39.96
CA ARG A 370 9.92 -18.39 -39.32
C ARG A 370 9.81 -18.43 -37.81
N ALA A 371 8.99 -17.59 -37.20
CA ALA A 371 8.75 -17.62 -35.76
C ALA A 371 7.85 -18.80 -35.32
N ARG A 372 7.28 -19.54 -36.27
CA ARG A 372 6.49 -20.76 -36.02
C ARG A 372 7.42 -21.97 -36.09
N ILE A 373 7.21 -22.92 -35.18
CA ILE A 373 7.91 -24.21 -35.15
C ILE A 373 6.97 -25.23 -34.52
N ASN A 374 6.93 -26.45 -35.05
CA ASN A 374 5.96 -27.48 -34.66
C ASN A 374 4.53 -26.87 -34.63
N LEU A 375 3.84 -26.99 -33.50
CA LEU A 375 2.55 -26.36 -33.24
C LEU A 375 2.69 -25.17 -32.26
N GLY A 376 3.72 -24.32 -32.39
CA GLY A 376 3.95 -23.21 -31.47
C GLY A 376 4.63 -21.97 -32.06
N ILE A 377 5.12 -21.09 -31.18
CA ILE A 377 5.77 -19.81 -31.50
C ILE A 377 7.09 -19.64 -30.74
N ARG A 378 8.24 -19.72 -31.43
CA ARG A 378 9.58 -19.63 -30.84
C ARG A 378 10.06 -18.19 -30.64
N ARG A 379 9.36 -17.45 -29.78
CA ARG A 379 9.69 -16.06 -29.42
C ARG A 379 9.74 -15.85 -27.91
N ARG A 380 10.49 -14.83 -27.46
CA ARG A 380 10.55 -14.38 -26.07
C ARG A 380 9.36 -13.46 -25.72
N LEU A 381 9.18 -13.21 -24.42
CA LEU A 381 8.07 -12.40 -23.90
C LEU A 381 8.03 -10.98 -24.47
N ALA A 382 9.15 -10.23 -24.37
CA ALA A 382 9.18 -8.84 -24.82
C ALA A 382 8.96 -8.70 -26.35
N PRO A 383 9.56 -9.54 -27.21
CA PRO A 383 9.25 -9.56 -28.65
C PRO A 383 7.79 -9.94 -28.97
N LEU A 384 7.20 -10.92 -28.28
CA LEU A 384 5.77 -11.27 -28.43
C LEU A 384 4.87 -10.07 -28.15
N LEU A 385 5.24 -9.22 -27.19
CA LEU A 385 4.47 -8.04 -26.79
C LEU A 385 4.93 -6.75 -27.48
N GLU A 386 5.75 -6.86 -28.52
CA GLU A 386 6.24 -5.75 -29.34
C GLU A 386 6.93 -4.64 -28.52
N ARG A 387 7.60 -5.02 -27.43
CA ARG A 387 8.28 -4.11 -26.48
C ARG A 387 7.34 -3.11 -25.78
N ASP A 388 6.01 -3.32 -25.80
CA ASP A 388 5.11 -2.51 -24.98
C ASP A 388 5.26 -2.92 -23.51
N ARG A 389 6.03 -2.11 -22.78
CA ARG A 389 6.30 -2.32 -21.36
C ARG A 389 5.03 -2.54 -20.54
N ARG A 390 3.93 -1.84 -20.83
CA ARG A 390 2.69 -1.97 -20.05
C ARG A 390 2.07 -3.35 -20.21
N ARG A 391 2.17 -3.95 -21.42
CA ARG A 391 1.73 -5.33 -21.65
C ARG A 391 2.61 -6.34 -20.91
N VAL A 392 3.93 -6.11 -20.90
CA VAL A 392 4.90 -6.96 -20.16
C VAL A 392 4.59 -6.90 -18.66
N GLU A 393 4.39 -5.70 -18.12
CA GLU A 393 4.03 -5.50 -16.71
C GLU A 393 2.69 -6.13 -16.36
N LEU A 394 1.67 -5.98 -17.23
CA LEU A 394 0.38 -6.63 -17.06
C LEU A 394 0.49 -8.15 -17.00
N LEU A 395 1.18 -8.79 -17.96
CA LEU A 395 1.33 -10.25 -17.94
C LEU A 395 2.14 -10.73 -16.74
N ASN A 396 3.19 -10.01 -16.34
CA ASN A 396 3.92 -10.34 -15.11
C ASN A 396 3.06 -10.16 -13.86
N SER A 397 2.17 -9.16 -13.82
CA SER A 397 1.20 -9.06 -12.72
C SER A 397 0.33 -10.32 -12.66
N LEU A 398 -0.22 -10.78 -13.80
CA LEU A 398 -1.03 -12.00 -13.83
C LEU A 398 -0.23 -13.24 -13.44
N LEU A 399 1.02 -13.37 -13.90
CA LEU A 399 1.93 -14.44 -13.52
C LEU A 399 2.08 -14.52 -11.99
N LEU A 400 2.28 -13.37 -11.35
CA LEU A 400 2.60 -13.28 -9.92
C LEU A 400 1.38 -13.34 -9.00
N SER A 401 0.18 -13.00 -9.50
CA SER A 401 -1.05 -12.96 -8.68
C SER A 401 -2.08 -14.06 -8.96
N MET A 402 -1.90 -14.88 -10.00
CA MET A 402 -2.75 -16.06 -10.25
C MET A 402 -2.46 -17.20 -9.25
N PRO A 403 -3.40 -18.15 -9.02
CA PRO A 403 -3.23 -19.21 -8.04
C PRO A 403 -2.15 -20.21 -8.47
N GLY A 404 -0.98 -20.10 -7.85
CA GLY A 404 0.13 -21.01 -8.08
C GLY A 404 1.49 -20.36 -7.80
N THR A 405 2.51 -21.09 -8.21
CA THR A 405 3.92 -20.74 -8.06
C THR A 405 4.44 -20.19 -9.38
N PRO A 406 4.88 -18.92 -9.46
CA PRO A 406 5.35 -18.33 -10.70
C PRO A 406 6.74 -18.87 -11.08
N VAL A 407 6.94 -19.04 -12.37
CA VAL A 407 8.20 -19.39 -13.00
C VAL A 407 8.60 -18.28 -13.97
N LEU A 408 9.72 -17.62 -13.68
CA LEU A 408 10.33 -16.60 -14.53
C LEU A 408 11.41 -17.25 -15.40
N TYR A 409 11.47 -16.87 -16.67
CA TYR A 409 12.51 -17.33 -17.59
C TYR A 409 13.65 -16.31 -17.64
N TYR A 410 14.91 -16.77 -17.52
CA TYR A 410 16.05 -15.87 -17.38
C TYR A 410 16.13 -14.83 -18.49
N GLY A 411 16.28 -13.55 -18.14
CA GLY A 411 16.37 -12.44 -19.07
C GLY A 411 15.03 -11.76 -19.39
N ASP A 412 13.89 -12.38 -19.08
CA ASP A 412 12.59 -11.73 -19.27
C ASP A 412 12.39 -10.55 -18.29
N GLU A 413 13.04 -10.57 -17.12
CA GLU A 413 13.04 -9.49 -16.13
C GLU A 413 13.72 -8.20 -16.63
N ILE A 414 14.65 -8.32 -17.58
CA ILE A 414 15.25 -7.18 -18.28
C ILE A 414 14.61 -6.92 -19.66
N GLY A 415 13.71 -7.80 -20.11
CA GLY A 415 13.06 -7.71 -21.41
C GLY A 415 13.95 -8.13 -22.58
N MET A 416 14.74 -9.22 -22.43
CA MET A 416 15.56 -9.79 -23.51
C MET A 416 14.72 -10.11 -24.76
N GLY A 417 15.37 -9.96 -25.92
CA GLY A 417 14.83 -10.34 -27.21
C GLY A 417 15.13 -11.78 -27.60
N ASP A 418 14.74 -12.14 -28.82
CA ASP A 418 15.00 -13.44 -29.42
C ASP A 418 15.74 -13.31 -30.76
N ASN A 419 16.28 -14.42 -31.24
CA ASN A 419 16.85 -14.55 -32.58
C ASN A 419 16.23 -15.74 -33.33
N ILE A 420 15.09 -15.51 -33.99
CA ILE A 420 14.35 -16.53 -34.75
C ILE A 420 15.10 -17.13 -35.96
N HIS A 421 16.30 -16.64 -36.28
CA HIS A 421 17.15 -17.18 -37.32
C HIS A 421 18.07 -18.31 -36.83
N LEU A 422 18.18 -18.51 -35.53
CA LEU A 422 18.85 -19.67 -34.95
C LEU A 422 17.99 -20.92 -35.15
N GLY A 423 18.67 -22.08 -35.20
CA GLY A 423 18.03 -23.37 -35.42
C GLY A 423 17.11 -23.75 -34.27
N ASP A 424 16.06 -24.52 -34.58
CA ASP A 424 15.13 -25.05 -33.58
C ASP A 424 14.62 -23.97 -32.60
N ARG A 425 14.87 -24.15 -31.29
CA ARG A 425 14.44 -23.26 -30.19
C ARG A 425 15.58 -22.39 -29.64
N ASP A 426 16.79 -22.46 -30.20
CA ASP A 426 17.96 -21.70 -29.72
C ASP A 426 17.76 -20.18 -29.73
N GLY A 427 16.84 -19.69 -30.56
CA GLY A 427 16.49 -18.28 -30.66
C GLY A 427 16.07 -17.63 -29.34
N VAL A 428 15.54 -18.40 -28.38
CA VAL A 428 15.17 -17.91 -27.04
C VAL A 428 16.18 -18.27 -25.95
N ARG A 429 17.26 -18.98 -26.30
CA ARG A 429 18.27 -19.54 -25.38
C ARG A 429 19.63 -18.81 -25.46
N THR A 430 19.64 -17.62 -26.06
CA THR A 430 20.85 -16.80 -26.23
C THR A 430 21.45 -16.34 -24.90
N PRO A 431 22.76 -16.02 -24.86
CA PRO A 431 23.43 -15.60 -23.63
C PRO A 431 22.75 -14.44 -22.88
N MET A 432 22.73 -14.52 -21.55
CA MET A 432 22.24 -13.46 -20.66
C MET A 432 23.02 -12.16 -20.87
N GLN A 433 22.32 -11.01 -20.85
CA GLN A 433 22.89 -9.70 -21.15
C GLN A 433 23.23 -8.94 -19.86
N TRP A 434 24.45 -9.12 -19.35
CA TRP A 434 24.93 -8.55 -18.10
C TRP A 434 25.34 -7.08 -18.22
N SER A 435 26.08 -6.71 -19.25
CA SER A 435 26.57 -5.34 -19.45
C SER A 435 26.64 -4.97 -20.94
N MET A 436 27.06 -3.74 -21.23
CA MET A 436 27.31 -3.28 -22.60
C MET A 436 28.66 -3.75 -23.17
N ASP A 437 29.46 -4.47 -22.39
CA ASP A 437 30.77 -4.95 -22.79
C ASP A 437 30.68 -6.03 -23.87
N ARG A 438 31.86 -6.47 -24.32
CA ARG A 438 32.01 -7.61 -25.22
C ARG A 438 31.12 -8.79 -24.79
N ASN A 439 30.42 -9.36 -25.77
CA ASN A 439 29.48 -10.47 -25.60
C ASN A 439 28.35 -10.20 -24.60
N GLY A 440 27.98 -8.93 -24.36
CA GLY A 440 26.98 -8.57 -23.35
C GLY A 440 27.45 -8.82 -21.92
N GLY A 441 28.76 -8.87 -21.68
CA GLY A 441 29.33 -9.21 -20.38
C GLY A 441 29.16 -10.68 -19.99
N PHE A 442 28.65 -11.54 -20.86
CA PHE A 442 28.49 -12.99 -20.61
C PHE A 442 29.82 -13.75 -20.55
N SER A 443 30.75 -13.40 -21.44
CA SER A 443 32.04 -14.10 -21.64
C SER A 443 33.09 -13.15 -22.21
N ARG A 444 34.38 -13.37 -21.92
CA ARG A 444 35.48 -12.65 -22.59
C ARG A 444 36.05 -13.38 -23.82
N ALA A 445 35.50 -14.54 -24.18
CA ALA A 445 35.91 -15.34 -25.34
C ALA A 445 35.80 -14.57 -26.66
N ASP A 446 36.41 -15.10 -27.73
CA ASP A 446 36.12 -14.67 -29.11
C ASP A 446 34.60 -14.76 -29.36
N PRO A 447 33.92 -13.68 -29.80
CA PRO A 447 32.49 -13.74 -30.11
C PRO A 447 32.12 -14.88 -31.07
N ALA A 448 33.04 -15.28 -31.96
CA ALA A 448 32.83 -16.39 -32.89
C ALA A 448 32.92 -17.78 -32.23
N SER A 449 33.48 -17.86 -31.01
CA SER A 449 33.61 -19.10 -30.22
C SER A 449 32.46 -19.31 -29.24
N LEU A 450 31.55 -18.35 -29.10
CA LEU A 450 30.38 -18.52 -28.24
C LEU A 450 29.49 -19.64 -28.74
N VAL A 451 28.94 -20.42 -27.79
CA VAL A 451 27.99 -21.50 -28.11
C VAL A 451 26.74 -20.99 -28.83
N LEU A 452 26.27 -19.80 -28.45
CA LEU A 452 25.24 -19.05 -29.15
C LEU A 452 25.61 -17.56 -29.16
N PRO A 453 25.31 -16.82 -30.24
CA PRO A 453 25.58 -15.40 -30.28
C PRO A 453 24.63 -14.64 -29.32
N PRO A 454 25.11 -13.57 -28.64
CA PRO A 454 24.22 -12.67 -27.92
C PRO A 454 23.34 -11.89 -28.89
N ILE A 455 22.24 -11.33 -28.40
CA ILE A 455 21.37 -10.49 -29.22
C ILE A 455 22.09 -9.17 -29.50
N MET A 456 22.11 -8.76 -30.77
CA MET A 456 22.82 -7.55 -31.23
C MET A 456 21.95 -6.65 -32.12
N ASP A 457 20.65 -6.95 -32.25
CA ASP A 457 19.77 -6.09 -33.01
C ASP A 457 19.54 -4.75 -32.27
N PRO A 458 19.17 -3.68 -32.98
CA PRO A 458 19.04 -2.35 -32.39
C PRO A 458 17.96 -2.21 -31.29
N LEU A 459 17.00 -3.13 -31.23
CA LEU A 459 15.86 -3.04 -30.30
C LEU A 459 16.09 -3.82 -29.01
N TYR A 460 16.73 -4.99 -29.09
CA TYR A 460 16.91 -5.89 -27.94
C TYR A 460 18.38 -6.21 -27.60
N GLY A 461 19.32 -5.70 -28.39
CA GLY A 461 20.73 -6.00 -28.19
C GLY A 461 21.30 -5.53 -26.85
N PHE A 462 22.32 -6.24 -26.37
CA PHE A 462 22.92 -6.01 -25.04
C PHE A 462 23.48 -4.59 -24.83
N GLN A 463 23.74 -3.84 -25.91
CA GLN A 463 24.14 -2.43 -25.83
C GLN A 463 23.04 -1.54 -25.22
N THR A 464 21.77 -1.92 -25.37
CA THR A 464 20.60 -1.20 -24.85
C THR A 464 19.95 -1.93 -23.68
N ILE A 465 19.84 -3.26 -23.77
CA ILE A 465 19.16 -4.09 -22.78
C ILE A 465 20.21 -4.91 -22.02
N ASN A 466 20.60 -4.48 -20.83
CA ASN A 466 21.48 -5.26 -19.97
C ASN A 466 21.24 -4.99 -18.48
N VAL A 467 21.70 -5.90 -17.64
CA VAL A 467 21.53 -5.83 -16.17
C VAL A 467 22.20 -4.60 -15.60
N GLU A 468 23.44 -4.27 -15.99
CA GLU A 468 24.20 -3.13 -15.44
C GLU A 468 23.45 -1.80 -15.64
N ALA A 469 22.97 -1.53 -16.86
CA ALA A 469 22.23 -0.33 -17.18
C ALA A 469 20.90 -0.26 -16.43
N GLN A 470 20.15 -1.37 -16.40
CA GLN A 470 18.86 -1.42 -15.72
C GLN A 470 18.96 -1.40 -14.20
N ALA A 471 20.03 -1.93 -13.61
CA ALA A 471 20.25 -1.87 -12.17
C ALA A 471 20.39 -0.42 -11.67
N ARG A 472 21.02 0.45 -12.45
CA ARG A 472 21.18 1.89 -12.13
C ARG A 472 19.90 2.71 -12.34
N ASP A 473 19.02 2.30 -13.26
CA ASP A 473 17.75 2.97 -13.51
C ASP A 473 16.65 2.45 -12.56
N ALA A 474 16.24 3.27 -11.59
CA ALA A 474 15.17 2.93 -10.64
C ALA A 474 13.84 2.59 -11.33
N HIS A 475 13.61 3.12 -12.54
CA HIS A 475 12.41 2.89 -13.31
C HIS A 475 12.59 1.76 -14.32
N SER A 476 13.68 1.01 -14.34
CA SER A 476 13.87 -0.09 -15.29
C SER A 476 12.87 -1.24 -15.12
N PRO A 477 12.65 -2.07 -16.16
CA PRO A 477 11.94 -3.34 -16.03
C PRO A 477 12.51 -4.26 -14.93
N LEU A 478 13.83 -4.32 -14.77
CA LEU A 478 14.48 -5.11 -13.72
C LEU A 478 14.06 -4.65 -12.32
N ASN A 479 14.22 -3.36 -12.03
CA ASN A 479 13.90 -2.81 -10.72
C ASN A 479 12.39 -2.80 -10.46
N TRP A 480 11.57 -2.70 -11.50
CA TRP A 480 10.13 -2.91 -11.40
C TRP A 480 9.78 -4.36 -11.02
N THR A 481 10.41 -5.34 -11.67
CA THR A 481 10.23 -6.77 -11.37
C THR A 481 10.62 -7.08 -9.93
N ARG A 482 11.76 -6.55 -9.46
CA ARG A 482 12.21 -6.67 -8.06
C ARG A 482 11.18 -6.15 -7.06
N ARG A 483 10.62 -4.96 -7.29
CA ARG A 483 9.57 -4.38 -6.43
C ARG A 483 8.33 -5.26 -6.39
N LEU A 484 7.89 -5.76 -7.54
CA LEU A 484 6.70 -6.58 -7.63
C LEU A 484 6.88 -7.94 -6.93
N LEU A 485 8.05 -8.55 -7.07
CA LEU A 485 8.42 -9.78 -6.33
C LEU A 485 8.50 -9.54 -4.82
N ALA A 486 9.05 -8.40 -4.39
CA ALA A 486 9.08 -8.03 -2.97
C ALA A 486 7.68 -7.89 -2.39
N VAL A 487 6.73 -7.28 -3.11
CA VAL A 487 5.31 -7.22 -2.71
C VAL A 487 4.73 -8.63 -2.66
N ARG A 488 4.92 -9.47 -3.69
CA ARG A 488 4.39 -10.83 -3.70
C ARG A 488 4.89 -11.65 -2.49
N ASN A 489 6.18 -11.60 -2.20
CA ASN A 489 6.82 -12.42 -1.16
C ASN A 489 6.36 -12.04 0.26
N ARG A 490 5.77 -10.86 0.46
CA ARG A 490 5.18 -10.44 1.75
C ARG A 490 3.77 -11.03 1.98
N HIS A 491 3.10 -11.50 0.92
CA HIS A 491 1.71 -11.90 0.98
C HIS A 491 1.49 -13.36 0.54
N ARG A 492 1.24 -14.23 1.52
CA ARG A 492 1.01 -15.66 1.28
C ARG A 492 -0.28 -15.93 0.51
N ALA A 493 -1.23 -14.98 0.49
CA ALA A 493 -2.45 -15.10 -0.30
C ALA A 493 -2.17 -15.30 -1.80
N PHE A 494 -1.06 -14.79 -2.35
CA PHE A 494 -0.70 -15.05 -3.75
C PHE A 494 -0.31 -16.51 -4.01
N GLY A 495 0.47 -17.13 -3.12
CA GLY A 495 0.89 -18.53 -3.25
C GLY A 495 -0.21 -19.51 -2.85
N ARG A 496 -0.82 -19.30 -1.68
CA ARG A 496 -1.68 -20.29 -1.00
C ARG A 496 -3.15 -19.91 -0.92
N GLY A 497 -3.49 -18.66 -1.24
CA GLY A 497 -4.86 -18.19 -1.13
C GLY A 497 -5.79 -18.80 -2.18
N THR A 498 -7.07 -18.89 -1.84
CA THR A 498 -8.13 -19.27 -2.78
C THR A 498 -8.23 -18.25 -3.91
N LEU A 499 -8.92 -18.60 -4.99
CA LEU A 499 -9.22 -17.67 -6.09
C LEU A 499 -10.73 -17.49 -6.20
N ARG A 500 -11.20 -16.25 -6.04
CA ARG A 500 -12.60 -15.89 -6.29
C ARG A 500 -12.70 -14.87 -7.42
N MET A 501 -13.21 -15.31 -8.57
CA MET A 501 -13.41 -14.44 -9.73
C MET A 501 -14.56 -13.45 -9.50
N LEU A 502 -14.30 -12.17 -9.79
CA LEU A 502 -15.34 -11.16 -9.88
C LEU A 502 -15.86 -11.09 -11.32
N THR A 503 -17.13 -10.69 -11.47
CA THR A 503 -17.79 -10.63 -12.79
C THR A 503 -18.25 -9.22 -13.14
N PRO A 504 -17.33 -8.26 -13.36
CA PRO A 504 -17.72 -6.95 -13.85
C PRO A 504 -18.40 -7.06 -15.22
N ALA A 505 -19.35 -6.15 -15.47
CA ALA A 505 -20.01 -6.03 -16.77
C ALA A 505 -19.02 -5.67 -17.89
N ASN A 506 -17.96 -4.91 -17.55
CA ASN A 506 -16.90 -4.59 -18.50
C ASN A 506 -16.01 -5.81 -18.75
N ARG A 507 -16.13 -6.43 -19.94
CA ARG A 507 -15.35 -7.60 -20.37
C ARG A 507 -13.86 -7.31 -20.56
N ARG A 508 -13.49 -6.03 -20.68
CA ARG A 508 -12.09 -5.58 -20.79
C ARG A 508 -11.35 -5.61 -19.44
N ILE A 509 -12.07 -5.80 -18.32
CA ILE A 509 -11.48 -5.81 -16.98
C ILE A 509 -11.57 -7.19 -16.35
N LEU A 510 -10.40 -7.80 -16.09
CA LEU A 510 -10.27 -8.98 -15.25
C LEU A 510 -10.15 -8.55 -13.78
N ALA A 511 -10.99 -9.07 -12.91
CA ALA A 511 -10.94 -8.78 -11.48
C ALA A 511 -11.17 -10.06 -10.67
N TYR A 512 -10.40 -10.26 -9.61
CA TYR A 512 -10.48 -11.43 -8.74
C TYR A 512 -9.88 -11.16 -7.37
N LEU A 513 -10.25 -12.00 -6.40
CA LEU A 513 -9.76 -11.95 -5.03
C LEU A 513 -8.86 -13.16 -4.75
N ARG A 514 -7.83 -12.93 -3.96
CA ARG A 514 -7.00 -13.95 -3.32
C ARG A 514 -7.22 -13.88 -1.82
N GLU A 515 -7.71 -14.96 -1.22
CA GLU A 515 -8.09 -14.98 0.20
C GLU A 515 -7.31 -16.09 0.91
N TYR A 516 -6.60 -15.76 1.99
CA TYR A 516 -5.86 -16.72 2.80
C TYR A 516 -5.98 -16.38 4.29
N GLY A 517 -6.45 -17.34 5.09
CA GLY A 517 -6.50 -17.23 6.55
C GLY A 517 -5.55 -18.24 7.20
N ALA A 518 -4.67 -17.78 8.07
CA ALA A 518 -3.87 -18.67 8.92
C ALA A 518 -4.70 -19.12 10.14
N GLU A 519 -4.54 -20.36 10.61
CA GLU A 519 -5.20 -20.82 11.84
C GLU A 519 -4.82 -19.92 13.03
N GLY A 520 -5.78 -19.13 13.54
CA GLY A 520 -5.60 -18.21 14.65
C GLY A 520 -4.94 -16.86 14.31
N GLY A 521 -4.76 -16.53 13.02
CA GLY A 521 -4.20 -15.26 12.53
C GLY A 521 -5.21 -14.37 11.79
N GLU A 522 -4.76 -13.18 11.38
CA GLU A 522 -5.54 -12.29 10.50
C GLU A 522 -5.69 -12.89 9.08
N THR A 523 -6.80 -12.58 8.43
CA THR A 523 -7.09 -13.01 7.05
C THR A 523 -6.48 -12.01 6.07
N ASP A 524 -5.61 -12.48 5.18
CA ASP A 524 -5.02 -11.70 4.09
C ASP A 524 -5.94 -11.79 2.85
N VAL A 525 -6.55 -10.66 2.47
CA VAL A 525 -7.45 -10.55 1.32
C VAL A 525 -6.88 -9.56 0.31
N ILE A 526 -6.63 -10.03 -0.90
CA ILE A 526 -6.06 -9.22 -1.99
C ILE A 526 -7.05 -9.13 -3.14
N LEU A 527 -7.43 -7.90 -3.50
CA LEU A 527 -8.17 -7.59 -4.71
C LEU A 527 -7.22 -7.27 -5.86
N CYS A 528 -7.22 -8.11 -6.89
CA CYS A 528 -6.49 -7.90 -8.13
C CYS A 528 -7.44 -7.40 -9.22
N VAL A 529 -7.10 -6.28 -9.87
CA VAL A 529 -7.88 -5.72 -10.98
C VAL A 529 -6.96 -5.37 -12.13
N ALA A 530 -7.27 -5.83 -13.33
CA ALA A 530 -6.41 -5.74 -14.49
C ALA A 530 -7.20 -5.34 -15.75
N ASN A 531 -6.73 -4.33 -16.47
CA ASN A 531 -7.27 -3.92 -17.75
C ASN A 531 -6.53 -4.64 -18.88
N VAL A 532 -7.21 -5.50 -19.63
CA VAL A 532 -6.60 -6.19 -20.80
C VAL A 532 -6.73 -5.40 -22.10
N SER A 533 -7.32 -4.20 -22.07
CA SER A 533 -7.49 -3.33 -23.22
C SER A 533 -6.38 -2.28 -23.35
N ARG A 534 -6.13 -1.87 -24.61
CA ARG A 534 -5.21 -0.79 -24.97
C ARG A 534 -5.75 0.62 -24.70
N THR A 535 -6.97 0.74 -24.21
CA THR A 535 -7.61 2.02 -23.87
C THR A 535 -7.92 2.08 -22.37
N ALA A 536 -8.09 3.29 -21.84
CA ALA A 536 -8.54 3.45 -20.46
C ALA A 536 -9.94 2.86 -20.29
N GLN A 537 -10.18 2.19 -19.17
CA GLN A 537 -11.44 1.51 -18.90
C GLN A 537 -11.96 1.92 -17.52
N ALA A 538 -13.27 2.14 -17.43
CA ALA A 538 -13.98 2.27 -16.16
C ALA A 538 -14.66 0.94 -15.82
N VAL A 539 -14.77 0.65 -14.53
CA VAL A 539 -15.43 -0.55 -14.02
C VAL A 539 -16.12 -0.27 -12.69
N ALA A 540 -17.25 -0.94 -12.50
CA ALA A 540 -17.95 -1.04 -11.23
C ALA A 540 -17.82 -2.48 -10.73
N LEU A 541 -17.25 -2.68 -9.54
CA LEU A 541 -17.07 -3.98 -8.92
C LEU A 541 -18.07 -4.18 -7.78
N ASP A 542 -18.72 -5.33 -7.71
CA ASP A 542 -19.50 -5.70 -6.51
C ASP A 542 -18.54 -6.22 -5.44
N LEU A 543 -18.28 -5.35 -4.45
CA LEU A 543 -17.45 -5.66 -3.29
C LEU A 543 -18.28 -5.61 -1.99
N SER A 544 -19.61 -5.69 -2.09
CA SER A 544 -20.52 -5.53 -0.94
C SER A 544 -20.24 -6.48 0.25
N ALA A 545 -19.58 -7.62 0.00
CA ALA A 545 -19.14 -8.53 1.06
C ALA A 545 -18.04 -7.96 1.98
N PHE A 546 -17.36 -6.90 1.55
CA PHE A 546 -16.26 -6.22 2.25
C PHE A 546 -16.65 -4.80 2.64
N GLU A 547 -17.95 -4.53 2.83
CA GLU A 547 -18.44 -3.21 3.26
C GLU A 547 -17.74 -2.76 4.55
N GLY A 548 -17.17 -1.55 4.52
CA GLY A 548 -16.38 -0.97 5.61
C GLY A 548 -14.87 -1.20 5.49
N GLU A 549 -14.40 -2.12 4.66
CA GLU A 549 -12.97 -2.31 4.39
C GLU A 549 -12.44 -1.24 3.42
N VAL A 550 -11.14 -0.96 3.52
CA VAL A 550 -10.45 0.03 2.70
C VAL A 550 -9.44 -0.67 1.80
N PRO A 551 -9.57 -0.55 0.46
CA PRO A 551 -8.55 -1.03 -0.46
C PRO A 551 -7.29 -0.16 -0.32
N VAL A 552 -6.16 -0.79 -0.01
CA VAL A 552 -4.85 -0.12 0.04
C VAL A 552 -3.98 -0.67 -1.09
N GLU A 553 -3.56 0.20 -2.01
CA GLU A 553 -2.76 -0.18 -3.17
C GLU A 553 -1.38 -0.65 -2.71
N MET A 554 -0.98 -1.86 -3.11
CA MET A 554 0.12 -2.60 -2.47
C MET A 554 1.52 -2.18 -2.94
N ILE A 555 1.64 -1.49 -4.08
CA ILE A 555 2.95 -1.06 -4.60
C ILE A 555 3.37 0.27 -3.97
N GLY A 556 2.46 1.24 -3.90
CA GLY A 556 2.68 2.60 -3.40
C GLY A 556 2.15 2.86 -1.99
N GLY A 557 1.30 1.98 -1.43
CA GLY A 557 0.72 2.12 -0.10
C GLY A 557 -0.45 3.12 -0.02
N SER A 558 -0.98 3.57 -1.18
CA SER A 558 -2.06 4.56 -1.21
C SER A 558 -3.41 3.93 -0.85
N ALA A 559 -4.10 4.45 0.16
CA ALA A 559 -5.45 4.01 0.48
C ALA A 559 -6.48 4.65 -0.46
N PHE A 560 -7.44 3.84 -0.91
CA PHE A 560 -8.55 4.23 -1.76
C PHE A 560 -9.82 4.47 -0.93
N PRO A 561 -10.89 5.04 -1.51
CA PRO A 561 -12.18 5.17 -0.82
C PRO A 561 -12.66 3.84 -0.19
N PRO A 562 -13.40 3.88 0.94
CA PRO A 562 -13.98 2.68 1.53
C PRO A 562 -14.93 1.95 0.60
N ILE A 563 -14.97 0.65 0.77
CA ILE A 563 -15.99 -0.17 0.16
C ILE A 563 -17.31 0.13 0.87
N VAL A 564 -18.26 0.65 0.10
CA VAL A 564 -19.65 0.84 0.50
C VAL A 564 -20.52 -0.24 -0.16
N ARG A 565 -21.79 -0.34 0.25
CA ARG A 565 -22.74 -1.28 -0.37
C ARG A 565 -22.96 -1.08 -1.88
N ALA A 566 -22.76 0.14 -2.38
CA ALA A 566 -22.86 0.44 -3.81
C ALA A 566 -21.65 -0.13 -4.59
N PRO A 567 -21.80 -0.48 -5.88
CA PRO A 567 -20.70 -0.98 -6.69
C PRO A 567 -19.49 -0.03 -6.69
N TYR A 568 -18.32 -0.58 -6.40
CA TYR A 568 -17.07 0.14 -6.26
C TYR A 568 -16.54 0.58 -7.63
N GLN A 569 -16.50 1.90 -7.85
CA GLN A 569 -16.09 2.50 -9.13
C GLN A 569 -14.58 2.69 -9.17
N MET A 570 -13.94 2.30 -10.27
CA MET A 570 -12.54 2.59 -10.52
C MET A 570 -12.24 2.73 -12.00
N THR A 571 -11.14 3.42 -12.31
CA THR A 571 -10.62 3.58 -13.66
C THR A 571 -9.21 3.04 -13.74
N LEU A 572 -8.91 2.35 -14.85
CA LEU A 572 -7.60 1.78 -15.12
C LEU A 572 -7.05 2.35 -16.43
N PRO A 573 -5.76 2.74 -16.48
CA PRO A 573 -5.13 3.13 -17.73
C PRO A 573 -5.00 1.93 -18.68
N PRO A 574 -4.66 2.16 -19.97
CA PRO A 574 -4.33 1.10 -20.91
C PRO A 574 -3.36 0.07 -20.32
N TYR A 575 -3.74 -1.21 -20.32
CA TYR A 575 -2.96 -2.32 -19.74
C TYR A 575 -2.58 -2.16 -18.26
N GLY A 576 -3.19 -1.21 -17.54
CA GLY A 576 -2.93 -1.00 -16.12
C GLY A 576 -3.53 -2.10 -15.25
N PHE A 577 -2.93 -2.30 -14.09
CA PHE A 577 -3.46 -3.18 -13.05
C PHE A 577 -3.30 -2.53 -11.68
N TYR A 578 -4.06 -3.03 -10.71
CA TYR A 578 -3.91 -2.71 -9.29
C TYR A 578 -3.97 -4.01 -8.47
N TRP A 579 -3.16 -4.06 -7.43
CA TRP A 579 -3.30 -5.00 -6.33
C TRP A 579 -3.64 -4.21 -5.08
N PHE A 580 -4.75 -4.54 -4.43
CA PHE A 580 -5.15 -3.93 -3.17
C PHE A 580 -5.16 -4.99 -2.08
N THR A 581 -4.58 -4.70 -0.93
CA THR A 581 -4.96 -5.39 0.31
C THR A 581 -6.24 -4.74 0.83
N LEU A 582 -7.20 -5.54 1.29
CA LEU A 582 -8.43 -5.01 1.89
C LEU A 582 -8.24 -4.96 3.41
N ALA A 583 -8.03 -3.76 3.93
CA ALA A 583 -7.74 -3.52 5.34
C ALA A 583 -9.02 -3.19 6.12
N GLY A 584 -9.20 -3.81 7.29
CA GLY A 584 -10.30 -3.51 8.20
C GLY A 584 -10.14 -2.14 8.91
N GLU A 585 -11.21 -1.63 9.54
CA GLU A 585 -11.20 -0.30 10.17
C GLU A 585 -10.08 -0.10 11.22
N ALA A 586 -9.62 -1.18 11.87
CA ALA A 586 -8.54 -1.12 12.86
C ALA A 586 -7.13 -0.89 12.25
N GLN A 587 -6.96 -1.15 10.95
CA GLN A 587 -5.68 -1.05 10.23
C GLN A 587 -5.58 0.22 9.36
N LEU A 588 -6.57 1.10 9.46
CA LEU A 588 -6.64 2.31 8.66
C LEU A 588 -5.52 3.32 8.99
N PRO A 589 -5.01 4.06 8.00
CA PRO A 589 -4.27 5.28 8.25
C PRO A 589 -5.10 6.26 9.09
N ALA A 590 -4.47 6.99 10.01
CA ALA A 590 -5.17 7.88 10.96
C ALA A 590 -5.98 9.04 10.30
N TRP A 591 -5.81 9.27 9.00
CA TRP A 591 -6.59 10.24 8.22
C TRP A 591 -7.92 9.66 7.69
N HIS A 592 -8.15 8.36 7.83
CA HIS A 592 -9.37 7.71 7.38
C HIS A 592 -10.55 8.03 8.28
N THR A 593 -11.65 8.41 7.66
CA THR A 593 -12.86 8.88 8.32
C THR A 593 -14.00 7.92 7.93
N PRO A 594 -14.57 7.11 8.84
CA PRO A 594 -15.51 6.05 8.49
C PRO A 594 -16.74 6.58 7.73
N ALA A 595 -17.20 5.82 6.73
CA ALA A 595 -18.41 6.14 5.97
C ALA A 595 -19.65 6.02 6.88
N HIS A 596 -20.62 6.91 6.68
CA HIS A 596 -21.82 7.01 7.51
C HIS A 596 -22.64 5.71 7.50
N SER A 597 -23.09 5.27 8.68
CA SER A 597 -24.09 4.22 8.82
C SER A 597 -25.40 4.66 8.15
N VAL A 598 -25.92 3.86 7.22
CA VAL A 598 -27.29 4.02 6.69
C VAL A 598 -28.28 3.93 7.86
N MET A 599 -29.16 4.92 7.99
CA MET A 599 -30.13 5.00 9.08
C MET A 599 -31.09 3.79 9.09
N PRO A 600 -31.51 3.31 10.27
CA PRO A 600 -32.69 2.44 10.39
C PRO A 600 -33.96 3.15 9.89
N ASP A 601 -35.03 2.38 9.61
CA ASP A 601 -36.32 2.85 9.07
C ASP A 601 -36.73 4.26 9.51
N LEU A 602 -36.67 5.25 8.59
CA LEU A 602 -37.04 6.64 8.85
C LEU A 602 -38.51 6.76 9.30
N LEU A 603 -38.73 7.34 10.48
CA LEU A 603 -40.08 7.67 10.95
C LEU A 603 -40.76 8.68 10.00
N THR A 604 -42.06 8.54 9.79
CA THR A 604 -42.84 9.44 8.92
C THR A 604 -43.59 10.50 9.72
N LEU A 605 -43.26 11.77 9.48
CA LEU A 605 -44.00 12.94 9.96
C LEU A 605 -45.09 13.34 8.94
N ILE A 606 -46.29 13.65 9.42
CA ILE A 606 -47.42 14.06 8.58
C ILE A 606 -47.61 15.58 8.70
N ILE A 607 -47.50 16.28 7.57
CA ILE A 607 -47.77 17.73 7.46
C ILE A 607 -48.99 17.99 6.55
N LYS A 608 -49.63 19.14 6.71
CA LYS A 608 -50.83 19.53 5.95
C LYS A 608 -50.53 20.67 4.97
N ARG A 609 -49.84 21.71 5.42
CA ARG A 609 -49.60 22.97 4.70
C ARG A 609 -48.15 23.16 4.31
N GLY A 610 -47.24 23.09 5.27
CA GLY A 610 -45.82 23.38 5.07
C GLY A 610 -44.98 22.95 6.27
N ILE A 611 -43.70 23.35 6.28
CA ILE A 611 -42.75 22.97 7.32
C ILE A 611 -43.14 23.51 8.71
N GLU A 612 -43.92 24.60 8.78
CA GLU A 612 -44.46 25.15 10.02
C GLU A 612 -45.32 24.14 10.82
N ASP A 613 -45.89 23.15 10.15
CA ASP A 613 -46.72 22.12 10.81
C ASP A 613 -45.90 21.21 11.73
N ILE A 614 -44.56 21.13 11.55
CA ILE A 614 -43.71 20.32 12.45
C ILE A 614 -43.63 20.92 13.85
N LEU A 615 -43.93 22.22 13.99
CA LEU A 615 -43.99 22.91 15.29
C LEU A 615 -45.29 22.61 16.06
N GLN A 616 -46.27 21.95 15.43
CA GLN A 616 -47.53 21.59 16.07
C GLN A 616 -47.36 20.41 17.04
N PRO A 617 -48.15 20.33 18.14
CA PRO A 617 -47.90 19.40 19.26
C PRO A 617 -47.70 17.91 18.93
N PRO A 618 -48.39 17.28 17.95
CA PRO A 618 -48.14 15.88 17.64
C PRO A 618 -46.81 15.67 16.89
N ALA A 619 -46.50 16.51 15.90
CA ALA A 619 -45.27 16.40 15.10
C ALA A 619 -44.04 16.87 15.91
N ARG A 620 -44.18 17.94 16.69
CA ARG A 620 -43.12 18.47 17.55
C ARG A 620 -42.66 17.46 18.59
N ARG A 621 -43.59 16.80 19.30
CA ARG A 621 -43.26 15.77 20.29
C ARG A 621 -42.54 14.58 19.68
N GLN A 622 -42.94 14.16 18.48
CA GLN A 622 -42.29 13.07 17.76
C GLN A 622 -40.87 13.48 17.30
N LEU A 623 -40.72 14.73 16.84
CA LEU A 623 -39.42 15.28 16.45
C LEU A 623 -38.45 15.37 17.64
N GLU A 624 -38.89 15.91 18.78
CA GLU A 624 -38.10 16.07 20.01
C GLU A 624 -37.75 14.74 20.69
N ARG A 625 -38.67 13.76 20.72
CA ARG A 625 -38.47 12.51 21.47
C ARG A 625 -37.91 11.35 20.67
N ASP A 626 -38.34 11.22 19.41
CA ASP A 626 -38.12 9.99 18.64
C ASP A 626 -37.13 10.19 17.48
N ILE A 627 -37.00 11.40 16.95
CA ILE A 627 -36.19 11.67 15.75
C ILE A 627 -34.87 12.38 16.08
N LEU A 628 -34.93 13.55 16.71
CA LEU A 628 -33.74 14.39 16.97
C LEU A 628 -32.68 13.70 17.85
N PRO A 629 -33.03 12.99 18.94
CA PRO A 629 -32.03 12.31 19.76
C PRO A 629 -31.19 11.29 18.97
N ILE A 630 -31.85 10.51 18.08
CA ILE A 630 -31.20 9.51 17.22
C ILE A 630 -30.34 10.21 16.17
N TYR A 631 -30.90 11.22 15.51
CA TYR A 631 -30.20 11.97 14.48
C TYR A 631 -28.92 12.64 15.02
N LEU A 632 -29.02 13.33 16.15
CA LEU A 632 -27.90 14.07 16.78
C LEU A 632 -26.76 13.14 17.22
N ALA A 633 -27.08 11.98 17.81
CA ALA A 633 -26.09 11.00 18.24
C ALA A 633 -25.17 10.52 17.11
N GLN A 634 -25.67 10.54 15.87
CA GLN A 634 -24.92 10.11 14.68
C GLN A 634 -24.07 11.22 14.04
N ARG A 635 -24.28 12.50 14.39
CA ARG A 635 -23.59 13.63 13.74
C ARG A 635 -22.19 13.85 14.31
N ARG A 636 -21.21 14.15 13.46
CA ARG A 636 -19.82 14.38 13.91
C ARG A 636 -19.66 15.61 14.79
N TRP A 637 -20.31 16.71 14.44
CA TRP A 637 -20.29 17.96 15.18
C TRP A 637 -20.99 17.91 16.55
N PHE A 638 -21.73 16.85 16.85
CA PHE A 638 -22.40 16.71 18.14
C PHE A 638 -21.40 16.20 19.20
N GLY A 639 -21.09 17.03 20.19
CA GLY A 639 -20.00 16.79 21.14
C GLY A 639 -20.35 15.89 22.32
N ALA A 640 -21.62 15.60 22.58
CA ALA A 640 -22.08 14.86 23.76
C ALA A 640 -22.50 13.41 23.44
N LYS A 641 -21.71 12.70 22.61
CA LYS A 641 -22.05 11.35 22.13
C LYS A 641 -22.03 10.26 23.20
N GLN A 642 -21.35 10.50 24.31
CA GLN A 642 -21.20 9.54 25.41
C GLN A 642 -22.32 9.63 26.46
N ALA A 643 -23.22 10.61 26.34
CA ALA A 643 -24.32 10.79 27.28
C ALA A 643 -25.31 9.61 27.20
N ALA A 644 -25.61 8.99 28.34
CA ALA A 644 -26.50 7.83 28.42
C ALA A 644 -27.97 8.15 28.01
N ARG A 645 -28.36 9.42 28.04
CA ARG A 645 -29.68 9.91 27.61
C ARG A 645 -29.59 11.36 27.15
N LEU A 646 -30.25 11.68 26.03
CA LEU A 646 -30.37 13.03 25.49
C LEU A 646 -31.82 13.50 25.64
N GLU A 647 -32.04 14.60 26.36
CA GLU A 647 -33.33 15.30 26.33
C GLU A 647 -33.22 16.50 25.39
N VAL A 648 -34.11 16.55 24.39
CA VAL A 648 -34.06 17.52 23.29
C VAL A 648 -35.33 18.35 23.30
N GLU A 649 -35.19 19.67 23.30
CA GLU A 649 -36.29 20.63 23.23
C GLU A 649 -36.04 21.61 22.07
N LEU A 650 -37.03 21.81 21.20
CA LEU A 650 -36.96 22.86 20.18
C LEU A 650 -37.18 24.22 20.85
N GLY A 651 -36.15 25.06 20.79
CA GLY A 651 -36.20 26.38 21.38
C GLY A 651 -36.64 27.47 20.45
N HIS A 652 -35.77 28.42 20.18
CA HIS A 652 -36.09 29.51 19.29
C HIS A 652 -36.20 29.01 17.85
N THR A 653 -37.37 29.17 17.24
CA THR A 653 -37.63 28.73 15.87
C THR A 653 -37.98 29.90 14.97
N THR A 654 -37.39 29.96 13.79
CA THR A 654 -37.64 31.00 12.79
C THR A 654 -37.83 30.37 11.42
N ILE A 655 -38.87 30.80 10.70
CA ILE A 655 -39.14 30.35 9.33
C ILE A 655 -38.69 31.42 8.35
N LEU A 656 -37.74 31.06 7.48
CA LEU A 656 -37.32 31.85 6.34
C LEU A 656 -38.16 31.46 5.13
N THR A 657 -39.18 32.26 4.86
CA THR A 657 -40.11 32.03 3.73
C THR A 657 -39.58 32.68 2.45
N PRO A 658 -39.64 32.00 1.30
CA PRO A 658 -39.33 32.61 0.01
C PRO A 658 -40.36 33.71 -0.38
N PRO A 659 -39.96 34.74 -1.15
CA PRO A 659 -40.86 35.71 -1.76
C PRO A 659 -41.89 35.01 -2.67
N PRO A 660 -43.04 35.65 -2.90
CA PRO A 660 -44.04 35.12 -3.82
C PRO A 660 -43.46 34.88 -5.22
N GLY A 661 -43.56 33.64 -5.71
CA GLY A 661 -43.10 33.24 -7.05
C GLY A 661 -41.72 32.57 -7.09
N ASP A 662 -41.00 32.52 -5.97
CA ASP A 662 -39.75 31.78 -5.83
C ASP A 662 -40.02 30.29 -5.50
N THR A 663 -39.21 29.39 -6.07
CA THR A 663 -39.36 27.93 -5.95
C THR A 663 -38.49 27.31 -4.85
N VAL A 664 -37.61 28.10 -4.22
CA VAL A 664 -36.78 27.65 -3.09
C VAL A 664 -37.66 27.28 -1.88
N PRO A 665 -37.46 26.12 -1.23
CA PRO A 665 -38.28 25.73 -0.09
C PRO A 665 -38.06 26.64 1.12
N SER A 666 -39.06 26.69 2.02
CA SER A 666 -38.93 27.41 3.29
C SER A 666 -37.96 26.70 4.23
N VAL A 667 -37.11 27.48 4.88
CA VAL A 667 -36.13 26.96 5.84
C VAL A 667 -36.59 27.26 7.26
N LEU A 668 -36.59 26.25 8.11
CA LEU A 668 -36.84 26.40 9.53
C LEU A 668 -35.50 26.36 10.28
N LEU A 669 -35.07 27.51 10.80
CA LEU A 669 -33.94 27.60 11.72
C LEU A 669 -34.42 27.30 13.14
N CYS A 670 -33.83 26.30 13.79
CA CYS A 670 -34.16 25.86 15.15
C CYS A 670 -32.93 25.93 16.05
N GLU A 671 -32.99 26.78 17.08
CA GLU A 671 -32.09 26.69 18.23
C GLU A 671 -32.63 25.63 19.19
N THR A 672 -31.95 24.51 19.27
CA THR A 672 -32.37 23.32 20.01
C THR A 672 -31.63 23.27 21.35
N TRP A 673 -32.37 23.14 22.45
CA TRP A 673 -31.79 22.94 23.78
C TRP A 673 -31.60 21.45 24.04
N ILE A 674 -30.43 21.09 24.54
CA ILE A 674 -30.05 19.70 24.81
C ILE A 674 -29.55 19.61 26.25
N GLU A 675 -30.24 18.81 27.05
CA GLU A 675 -29.81 18.45 28.39
C GLU A 675 -29.16 17.07 28.37
N THR A 676 -27.92 17.03 28.84
CA THR A 676 -27.18 15.79 29.11
C THR A 676 -27.16 15.65 30.63
N GLY A 677 -27.53 14.49 31.18
CA GLY A 677 -27.66 14.29 32.63
C GLY A 677 -26.39 14.49 33.48
N GLU A 678 -25.31 15.01 32.88
CA GLU A 678 -23.99 15.27 33.47
C GLU A 678 -23.70 16.77 33.68
N SER A 679 -24.48 17.68 33.07
CA SER A 679 -24.28 19.15 33.14
C SER A 679 -25.49 19.83 33.78
N GLU A 680 -25.26 20.83 34.64
CA GLU A 680 -26.35 21.65 35.22
C GLU A 680 -26.96 22.66 34.22
N ALA A 681 -26.34 22.88 33.05
CA ALA A 681 -26.82 23.82 32.03
C ALA A 681 -27.05 23.15 30.67
N ALA A 682 -28.20 23.44 30.04
CA ALA A 682 -28.56 22.96 28.70
C ALA A 682 -27.66 23.56 27.61
N GLN A 683 -27.17 22.71 26.71
CA GLN A 683 -26.39 23.12 25.55
C GLN A 683 -27.32 23.57 24.41
N ARG A 684 -26.87 24.50 23.56
CA ARG A 684 -27.66 25.06 22.45
C ARG A 684 -27.06 24.64 21.11
N TYR A 685 -27.89 24.07 20.24
CA TYR A 685 -27.48 23.65 18.90
C TYR A 685 -28.37 24.21 17.80
N LEU A 686 -27.78 24.68 16.70
CA LEU A 686 -28.50 25.19 15.53
C LEU A 686 -28.76 24.07 14.51
N LEU A 687 -30.04 23.89 14.17
CA LEU A 687 -30.49 23.04 13.08
C LEU A 687 -31.17 23.91 12.02
N ALA A 688 -30.75 23.77 10.77
CA ALA A 688 -31.46 24.34 9.63
C ALA A 688 -32.23 23.21 8.96
N LEU A 689 -33.56 23.24 9.00
CA LEU A 689 -34.40 22.15 8.52
C LEU A 689 -35.22 22.59 7.30
N THR A 690 -35.38 21.69 6.34
CA THR A 690 -36.22 21.92 5.16
C THR A 690 -36.94 20.64 4.72
N HIS A 691 -37.99 20.80 3.91
CA HIS A 691 -38.72 19.70 3.28
C HIS A 691 -38.31 19.56 1.81
N VAL A 692 -37.97 18.34 1.40
CA VAL A 692 -37.60 18.00 0.02
C VAL A 692 -38.48 16.86 -0.49
N ASP A 693 -39.03 16.99 -1.70
CA ASP A 693 -39.83 15.94 -2.36
C ASP A 693 -38.97 14.72 -2.75
N GLU A 694 -39.54 13.52 -2.69
CA GLU A 694 -38.89 12.24 -3.01
C GLU A 694 -38.55 12.09 -4.50
N GLN A 695 -39.08 12.95 -5.38
CA GLN A 695 -38.98 12.70 -6.82
C GLN A 695 -37.55 12.67 -7.37
N HIS A 696 -36.55 13.38 -6.82
CA HIS A 696 -35.13 13.25 -7.17
C HIS A 696 -34.19 13.89 -6.09
N PRO A 697 -34.11 13.38 -4.85
CA PRO A 697 -33.21 13.94 -3.85
C PRO A 697 -31.74 13.72 -4.25
N SER A 698 -30.85 14.67 -3.92
CA SER A 698 -29.41 14.42 -4.02
C SER A 698 -28.98 13.39 -2.97
N ALA A 699 -27.91 12.64 -3.23
CA ALA A 699 -27.39 11.65 -2.27
C ALA A 699 -27.07 12.26 -0.89
N LEU A 700 -26.64 13.53 -0.86
CA LEU A 700 -26.40 14.26 0.40
C LEU A 700 -27.69 14.53 1.17
N VAL A 701 -28.78 14.89 0.48
CA VAL A 701 -30.10 15.12 1.10
C VAL A 701 -30.64 13.83 1.74
N GLU A 702 -30.45 12.68 1.09
CA GLU A 702 -30.83 11.37 1.64
C GLU A 702 -29.97 11.00 2.86
N THR A 703 -28.66 11.23 2.78
CA THR A 703 -27.72 10.93 3.88
C THR A 703 -27.97 11.78 5.13
N LEU A 704 -28.43 13.02 4.93
CA LEU A 704 -28.75 13.96 6.00
C LEU A 704 -30.24 13.95 6.39
N ALA A 705 -31.06 13.06 5.82
CA ALA A 705 -32.47 12.97 6.15
C ALA A 705 -32.68 12.60 7.62
N LEU A 706 -33.53 13.37 8.31
CA LEU A 706 -33.92 13.14 9.69
C LEU A 706 -35.15 12.22 9.77
N ALA A 707 -36.10 12.41 8.87
CA ALA A 707 -37.39 11.72 8.86
C ALA A 707 -37.99 11.71 7.45
N ARG A 708 -38.90 10.77 7.16
CA ARG A 708 -39.79 10.90 6.00
C ARG A 708 -40.87 11.93 6.34
N MET A 709 -41.29 12.68 5.36
CA MET A 709 -42.38 13.65 5.50
C MET A 709 -43.45 13.34 4.47
N ARG A 710 -44.72 13.34 4.89
CA ARG A 710 -45.86 13.11 4.01
C ARG A 710 -46.80 14.30 4.02
N ARG A 711 -47.05 14.87 2.83
CA ARG A 711 -48.04 15.91 2.58
C ARG A 711 -49.12 15.39 1.63
N GLY A 712 -50.22 14.90 2.20
CA GLY A 712 -51.30 14.30 1.40
C GLY A 712 -50.82 13.04 0.66
N ARG A 713 -50.70 13.12 -0.67
CA ARG A 713 -50.19 12.03 -1.55
C ARG A 713 -48.69 12.12 -1.84
N GLU A 714 -48.08 13.26 -1.53
CA GLU A 714 -46.66 13.54 -1.76
C GLU A 714 -45.87 13.05 -0.55
N VAL A 715 -44.77 12.36 -0.83
CA VAL A 715 -43.82 11.86 0.17
C VAL A 715 -42.47 12.49 -0.14
N GLY A 716 -41.72 12.81 0.90
CA GLY A 716 -40.43 13.47 0.84
C GLY A 716 -39.64 13.23 2.11
N TYR A 717 -38.63 14.07 2.33
CA TYR A 717 -37.73 14.01 3.47
C TYR A 717 -37.74 15.32 4.25
N LEU A 718 -37.70 15.23 5.58
CA LEU A 718 -37.20 16.29 6.44
C LEU A 718 -35.67 16.14 6.47
N THR A 719 -34.94 17.12 5.97
CA THR A 719 -33.47 17.06 5.86
C THR A 719 -32.83 18.35 6.36
N ASP A 720 -31.51 18.36 6.44
CA ASP A 720 -30.73 19.57 6.72
C ASP A 720 -30.77 20.53 5.52
N ALA A 721 -31.28 21.74 5.73
CA ALA A 721 -31.41 22.75 4.69
C ALA A 721 -30.07 23.22 4.13
N PHE A 722 -28.99 23.05 4.89
CA PHE A 722 -27.65 23.38 4.43
C PHE A 722 -27.17 22.44 3.30
N ALA A 723 -27.84 21.31 3.06
CA ALA A 723 -27.57 20.40 1.95
C ALA A 723 -28.12 20.88 0.59
N MET A 724 -28.88 21.99 0.56
CA MET A 724 -29.56 22.47 -0.64
C MET A 724 -28.86 23.70 -1.24
N PRO A 725 -28.26 23.60 -2.44
CA PRO A 725 -27.59 24.72 -3.11
C PRO A 725 -28.46 25.98 -3.22
N SER A 726 -29.74 25.81 -3.57
CA SER A 726 -30.68 26.93 -3.74
C SER A 726 -30.97 27.68 -2.44
N VAL A 727 -30.92 27.00 -1.29
CA VAL A 727 -31.04 27.61 0.04
C VAL A 727 -29.79 28.42 0.36
N ILE A 728 -28.60 27.87 0.10
CA ILE A 728 -27.31 28.53 0.33
C ILE A 728 -27.22 29.84 -0.45
N LEU A 729 -27.52 29.81 -1.76
CA LEU A 729 -27.48 31.00 -2.61
C LEU A 729 -28.47 32.08 -2.14
N ARG A 730 -29.66 31.68 -1.65
CA ARG A 730 -30.64 32.59 -1.05
C ARG A 730 -30.13 33.23 0.23
N LEU A 731 -29.51 32.47 1.13
CA LEU A 731 -28.93 33.01 2.36
C LEU A 731 -27.85 34.04 2.06
N MET A 732 -27.01 33.78 1.04
CA MET A 732 -25.99 34.72 0.59
C MET A 732 -26.56 35.98 -0.06
N GLU A 733 -27.65 35.86 -0.83
CA GLU A 733 -28.34 37.02 -1.41
C GLU A 733 -28.96 37.89 -0.30
N SER A 734 -29.59 37.29 0.71
CA SER A 734 -30.06 38.00 1.92
C SER A 734 -28.90 38.64 2.69
N LEU A 735 -27.73 37.99 2.74
CA LEU A 735 -26.50 38.54 3.33
C LEU A 735 -26.04 39.79 2.60
N ARG A 736 -25.94 39.72 1.28
CA ARG A 736 -25.55 40.81 0.39
C ARG A 736 -26.47 42.03 0.52
N LEU A 737 -27.78 41.80 0.66
CA LEU A 737 -28.78 42.86 0.79
C LEU A 737 -28.85 43.47 2.20
N GLY A 738 -28.15 42.91 3.19
CA GLY A 738 -28.18 43.40 4.56
C GLY A 738 -29.56 43.28 5.21
N GLN A 739 -30.29 42.20 4.91
CA GLN A 739 -31.66 42.01 5.36
C GLN A 739 -31.77 41.97 6.89
N ARG A 740 -32.88 42.47 7.43
CA ARG A 740 -33.23 42.33 8.85
C ARG A 740 -34.63 41.74 8.98
N LEU A 741 -34.77 40.73 9.82
CA LEU A 741 -36.03 40.01 10.04
C LEU A 741 -36.39 40.04 11.52
N ALA A 742 -37.53 40.64 11.84
CA ALA A 742 -38.07 40.61 13.21
C ALA A 742 -38.48 39.19 13.59
N LEU A 743 -38.06 38.74 14.77
CA LEU A 743 -38.42 37.44 15.34
C LEU A 743 -39.37 37.63 16.51
N GLU A 744 -39.96 36.53 17.00
CA GLU A 744 -40.75 36.55 18.24
C GLU A 744 -39.88 36.96 19.45
N HIS A 745 -38.61 36.55 19.45
CA HIS A 745 -37.63 36.83 20.51
C HIS A 745 -36.34 37.45 19.93
N GLY A 746 -36.44 38.71 19.51
CA GLY A 746 -35.31 39.50 18.99
C GLY A 746 -35.36 39.74 17.49
N GLU A 747 -34.20 39.81 16.83
CA GLU A 747 -34.06 40.11 15.40
C GLU A 747 -32.97 39.24 14.77
N LEU A 748 -33.21 38.72 13.56
CA LEU A 748 -32.18 38.10 12.73
C LEU A 748 -31.60 39.16 11.79
N GLN A 749 -30.29 39.39 11.91
CA GLN A 749 -29.54 40.38 11.15
C GLN A 749 -28.56 39.71 10.21
N PHE A 750 -28.62 40.10 8.94
CA PHE A 750 -27.66 39.74 7.92
C PHE A 750 -26.67 40.91 7.77
N LEU A 751 -25.42 40.70 8.16
CA LEU A 751 -24.40 41.75 8.24
C LEU A 751 -23.35 41.54 7.12
N PRO A 752 -23.47 42.22 5.97
CA PRO A 752 -22.51 42.09 4.88
C PRO A 752 -21.18 42.76 5.24
N GLY A 753 -20.08 42.10 4.91
CA GLY A 753 -18.74 42.68 4.92
C GLY A 753 -18.44 43.47 3.65
N GLU A 754 -17.48 44.39 3.73
CA GLU A 754 -17.14 45.31 2.62
C GLU A 754 -16.70 44.60 1.33
N ARG A 755 -16.12 43.40 1.46
CA ARG A 755 -15.60 42.60 0.33
C ARG A 755 -16.65 41.72 -0.35
N LEU A 756 -17.85 41.55 0.23
CA LEU A 756 -18.87 40.63 -0.33
C LEU A 756 -19.49 41.17 -1.62
N ALA A 757 -19.91 42.44 -1.64
CA ALA A 757 -20.57 43.04 -2.79
C ALA A 757 -19.72 42.98 -4.10
N PRO A 758 -18.43 43.38 -4.10
CA PRO A 758 -17.61 43.26 -5.31
C PRO A 758 -17.39 41.80 -5.72
N LEU A 759 -17.11 40.89 -4.77
CA LEU A 759 -16.90 39.47 -5.06
C LEU A 759 -18.17 38.81 -5.64
N TRP A 760 -19.34 39.13 -5.09
CA TRP A 760 -20.62 38.59 -5.54
C TRP A 760 -21.01 39.11 -6.93
N ALA A 761 -20.64 40.33 -7.29
CA ALA A 761 -20.92 40.89 -8.61
C ALA A 761 -20.14 40.20 -9.75
N GLU A 762 -19.02 39.55 -9.43
CA GLU A 762 -18.24 38.76 -10.38
C GLU A 762 -18.81 37.35 -10.63
N LEU A 763 -19.73 36.88 -9.78
CA LEU A 763 -20.39 35.58 -9.92
C LEU A 763 -21.54 35.69 -10.96
N ALA A 764 -21.38 35.06 -12.12
CA ALA A 764 -22.46 34.98 -13.11
C ALA A 764 -23.65 34.16 -12.54
N PRO A 765 -24.91 34.64 -12.60
CA PRO A 765 -26.07 33.96 -12.00
C PRO A 765 -26.33 32.53 -12.53
N GLU A 766 -25.84 32.23 -13.74
CA GLU A 766 -26.05 30.94 -14.42
C GLU A 766 -24.91 29.93 -14.19
N GLU A 767 -23.85 30.31 -13.46
CA GLU A 767 -22.61 29.51 -13.29
C GLU A 767 -22.24 29.22 -11.81
N GLN A 768 -23.13 29.51 -10.84
CA GLN A 768 -22.84 29.33 -9.41
C GLN A 768 -22.85 27.86 -8.98
N ASP A 769 -21.68 27.21 -8.95
CA ASP A 769 -21.50 25.85 -8.40
C ASP A 769 -21.43 25.88 -6.86
N VAL A 770 -22.10 24.94 -6.19
CA VAL A 770 -22.13 24.82 -4.73
C VAL A 770 -21.61 23.45 -4.33
N ARG A 771 -20.51 23.42 -3.60
CA ARG A 771 -19.77 22.21 -3.21
C ARG A 771 -19.75 22.01 -1.71
N TYR A 772 -19.88 20.76 -1.29
CA TYR A 772 -19.83 20.38 0.12
C TYR A 772 -18.50 19.67 0.40
N PRO A 773 -17.62 20.22 1.24
CA PRO A 773 -16.40 19.52 1.66
C PRO A 773 -16.76 18.20 2.35
N GLY A 774 -16.08 17.10 1.99
CA GLY A 774 -16.42 15.74 2.43
C GLY A 774 -16.15 15.42 3.90
N VAL A 775 -15.48 16.30 4.64
CA VAL A 775 -15.14 16.12 6.07
C VAL A 775 -16.02 17.03 6.92
N GLU A 776 -16.99 16.44 7.64
CA GLU A 776 -17.83 17.16 8.60
C GLU A 776 -17.03 17.45 9.89
N GLN A 777 -16.68 18.72 10.12
CA GLN A 777 -15.97 19.22 11.30
C GLN A 777 -16.93 19.45 12.51
N SER A 778 -16.54 20.30 13.48
CA SER A 778 -17.42 20.83 14.54
C SER A 778 -18.59 21.66 14.01
N ASN A 779 -18.51 22.12 12.77
CA ASN A 779 -19.48 22.97 12.08
C ASN A 779 -19.71 22.46 10.64
N SER A 780 -20.80 22.89 10.00
CA SER A 780 -21.09 22.53 8.61
C SER A 780 -20.66 23.66 7.67
N SER A 781 -19.94 23.32 6.61
CA SER A 781 -19.39 24.32 5.67
C SER A 781 -19.82 24.01 4.24
N VAL A 782 -19.91 25.04 3.40
CA VAL A 782 -20.19 24.92 1.97
C VAL A 782 -19.34 25.92 1.20
N ILE A 783 -18.86 25.52 0.02
CA ILE A 783 -18.04 26.33 -0.88
C ILE A 783 -18.92 26.75 -2.08
N ILE A 784 -18.85 28.02 -2.46
CA ILE A 784 -19.59 28.60 -3.59
C ILE A 784 -18.57 29.12 -4.60
N ASP A 785 -18.61 28.55 -5.80
CA ASP A 785 -17.76 28.87 -6.96
C ASP A 785 -16.26 29.02 -6.65
N ASP A 786 -15.74 28.21 -5.72
CA ASP A 786 -14.35 28.28 -5.23
C ASP A 786 -13.92 29.73 -4.88
N ARG A 787 -14.87 30.55 -4.36
CA ARG A 787 -14.67 31.96 -4.02
C ARG A 787 -15.19 32.32 -2.63
N ILE A 788 -16.23 31.64 -2.15
CA ILE A 788 -16.86 31.90 -0.84
C ILE A 788 -16.98 30.59 -0.07
N VAL A 789 -16.65 30.62 1.22
CA VAL A 789 -16.96 29.58 2.20
C VAL A 789 -18.03 30.11 3.14
N LEU A 790 -19.17 29.44 3.23
CA LEU A 790 -20.20 29.72 4.23
C LEU A 790 -20.18 28.61 5.29
N LYS A 791 -19.96 28.99 6.54
CA LYS A 791 -19.90 28.11 7.71
C LYS A 791 -21.14 28.30 8.58
N LEU A 792 -21.87 27.23 8.87
CA LEU A 792 -22.99 27.15 9.81
C LEU A 792 -22.46 26.74 11.18
N ILE A 793 -22.61 27.61 12.17
CA ILE A 793 -22.18 27.38 13.55
C ILE A 793 -23.20 26.46 14.23
N ARG A 794 -22.80 25.23 14.55
CA ARG A 794 -23.68 24.19 15.09
C ARG A 794 -23.92 24.36 16.58
N LYS A 795 -22.88 24.62 17.38
CA LYS A 795 -23.02 24.84 18.82
C LYS A 795 -23.09 26.35 19.09
N LEU A 796 -24.23 26.83 19.57
CA LEU A 796 -24.47 28.25 19.79
C LEU A 796 -24.06 28.66 21.21
N GLU A 797 -23.35 29.78 21.30
CA GLU A 797 -23.03 30.46 22.55
C GLU A 797 -23.44 31.93 22.46
N SER A 798 -23.83 32.48 23.60
CA SER A 798 -24.28 33.86 23.69
C SER A 798 -23.08 34.81 23.75
N GLY A 799 -23.07 35.82 22.89
CA GLY A 799 -22.02 36.84 22.82
C GLY A 799 -21.28 36.85 21.46
N GLN A 800 -20.19 37.60 21.42
CA GLN A 800 -19.35 37.68 20.22
C GLN A 800 -18.61 36.37 19.97
N HIS A 801 -18.74 35.80 18.77
CA HIS A 801 -18.05 34.56 18.40
C HIS A 801 -16.59 34.84 17.99
N PRO A 802 -15.59 34.07 18.48
CA PRO A 802 -14.17 34.31 18.19
C PRO A 802 -13.83 34.33 16.69
N GLU A 803 -14.40 33.41 15.90
CA GLU A 803 -14.19 33.35 14.44
C GLU A 803 -14.55 34.67 13.74
N ALA A 804 -15.75 35.17 14.05
CA ALA A 804 -16.27 36.40 13.47
C ALA A 804 -15.53 37.63 14.00
N GLU A 805 -15.22 37.67 15.30
CA GLU A 805 -14.47 38.75 15.93
C GLU A 805 -13.05 38.90 15.36
N MET A 806 -12.29 37.79 15.32
CA MET A 806 -10.92 37.75 14.79
C MET A 806 -10.88 38.03 13.29
N GLY A 807 -11.75 37.36 12.51
CA GLY A 807 -11.84 37.54 11.07
C GLY A 807 -12.16 38.99 10.70
N ARG A 808 -13.11 39.63 11.41
CA ARG A 808 -13.47 41.04 11.19
C ARG A 808 -12.30 41.96 11.47
N TYR A 809 -11.63 41.80 12.62
CA TYR A 809 -10.52 42.65 13.02
C TYR A 809 -9.32 42.52 12.07
N LEU A 810 -8.86 41.29 11.80
CA LEU A 810 -7.70 41.04 10.94
C LEU A 810 -7.95 41.48 9.48
N THR A 811 -9.16 41.22 8.95
CA THR A 811 -9.55 41.70 7.61
C THR A 811 -9.55 43.23 7.55
N GLY A 812 -10.10 43.90 8.57
CA GLY A 812 -10.13 45.36 8.66
C GLY A 812 -8.76 46.01 8.84
N GLN A 813 -7.81 45.31 9.46
CA GLN A 813 -6.41 45.75 9.60
C GLN A 813 -5.55 45.42 8.36
N GLY A 814 -6.12 44.76 7.34
CA GLY A 814 -5.43 44.44 6.10
C GLY A 814 -4.45 43.26 6.19
N PHE A 815 -4.65 42.32 7.10
CA PHE A 815 -3.84 41.09 7.13
C PHE A 815 -4.31 40.13 6.02
N GLU A 816 -3.42 39.79 5.08
CA GLU A 816 -3.80 39.08 3.85
C GLU A 816 -3.80 37.55 3.98
N HIS A 817 -3.06 36.97 4.94
CA HIS A 817 -2.87 35.51 5.07
C HIS A 817 -3.92 34.83 5.95
N ILE A 818 -5.18 35.26 5.82
CA ILE A 818 -6.37 34.66 6.42
C ILE A 818 -7.50 34.62 5.40
N ALA A 819 -8.48 33.74 5.60
CA ALA A 819 -9.73 33.83 4.85
C ALA A 819 -10.45 35.14 5.22
N PRO A 820 -10.61 36.12 4.30
CA PRO A 820 -11.18 37.41 4.64
C PRO A 820 -12.65 37.27 5.00
N LEU A 821 -13.12 37.98 6.03
CA LEU A 821 -14.52 37.97 6.42
C LEU A 821 -15.37 38.68 5.35
N LEU A 822 -16.36 37.97 4.81
CA LEU A 822 -17.31 38.49 3.83
C LEU A 822 -18.66 38.85 4.45
N GLY A 823 -18.99 38.32 5.62
CA GLY A 823 -20.18 38.72 6.36
C GLY A 823 -20.60 37.69 7.40
N GLU A 824 -21.64 37.99 8.15
CA GLU A 824 -22.15 37.14 9.22
C GLU A 824 -23.67 37.22 9.31
N ILE A 825 -24.29 36.10 9.73
CA ILE A 825 -25.71 36.01 10.03
C ILE A 825 -25.85 35.84 11.53
N VAL A 826 -26.49 36.79 12.19
CA VAL A 826 -26.49 36.92 13.65
C VAL A 826 -27.92 37.08 14.14
N ARG A 827 -28.31 36.33 15.17
CA ARG A 827 -29.52 36.63 15.95
C ARG A 827 -29.16 37.55 17.10
N VAL A 828 -29.85 38.67 17.25
CA VAL A 828 -29.75 39.54 18.41
C VAL A 828 -30.97 39.30 19.29
N ASP A 829 -30.76 38.89 20.54
CA ASP A 829 -31.86 38.66 21.48
C ASP A 829 -32.42 39.97 22.06
N GLU A 830 -33.48 39.86 22.88
CA GLU A 830 -34.16 41.00 23.50
C GLU A 830 -33.24 41.83 24.43
N SER A 831 -32.15 41.24 24.93
CA SER A 831 -31.14 41.91 25.75
C SER A 831 -30.10 42.67 24.91
N GLY A 832 -30.15 42.54 23.59
CA GLY A 832 -29.14 43.06 22.67
C GLY A 832 -27.91 42.16 22.55
N THR A 833 -27.94 40.93 23.08
CA THR A 833 -26.82 40.00 23.00
C THR A 833 -26.84 39.30 21.64
N PRO A 834 -25.73 39.34 20.87
CA PRO A 834 -25.63 38.64 19.59
C PRO A 834 -25.35 37.14 19.77
N HIS A 835 -25.87 36.33 18.86
CA HIS A 835 -25.63 34.89 18.71
C HIS A 835 -25.31 34.64 17.24
N VAL A 836 -24.04 34.36 16.91
CA VAL A 836 -23.59 34.16 15.52
C VAL A 836 -24.07 32.80 15.03
N LEU A 837 -24.87 32.79 13.96
CA LEU A 837 -25.44 31.57 13.38
C LEU A 837 -24.60 31.08 12.20
N MET A 838 -24.13 31.99 11.34
CA MET A 838 -23.33 31.66 10.17
C MET A 838 -22.26 32.71 9.91
N VAL A 839 -21.12 32.30 9.34
CA VAL A 839 -20.00 33.16 8.96
C VAL A 839 -19.66 32.88 7.49
N ALA A 840 -19.57 33.94 6.69
CA ALA A 840 -19.14 33.88 5.29
C ALA A 840 -17.71 34.42 5.16
N GLN A 841 -16.82 33.66 4.52
CA GLN A 841 -15.40 33.99 4.34
C GLN A 841 -14.98 33.80 2.88
N GLY A 842 -13.90 34.45 2.46
CA GLY A 842 -13.29 34.22 1.16
C GLY A 842 -12.69 32.81 1.09
N TYR A 843 -12.90 32.14 -0.03
CA TYR A 843 -12.24 30.86 -0.31
C TYR A 843 -10.77 31.08 -0.64
N VAL A 844 -9.92 30.25 -0.04
CA VAL A 844 -8.48 30.22 -0.32
C VAL A 844 -8.20 28.99 -1.17
N ALA A 845 -7.85 29.18 -2.44
CA ALA A 845 -7.45 28.07 -3.30
C ALA A 845 -6.12 27.49 -2.80
N ASN A 846 -6.15 26.24 -2.34
CA ASN A 846 -5.07 25.62 -1.57
C ASN A 846 -4.74 24.20 -2.06
N GLN A 847 -3.56 23.70 -1.69
CA GLN A 847 -3.09 22.34 -1.97
C GLN A 847 -3.40 21.34 -0.83
N GLY A 848 -4.29 21.70 0.10
CA GLY A 848 -4.65 20.93 1.29
C GLY A 848 -4.28 21.64 2.60
N ASP A 849 -4.65 21.00 3.71
CA ASP A 849 -4.23 21.45 5.03
C ASP A 849 -2.73 21.18 5.28
N GLY A 850 -2.14 21.98 6.15
CA GLY A 850 -0.73 21.93 6.49
C GLY A 850 -0.34 20.65 7.20
N TRP A 851 -1.28 19.93 7.82
CA TRP A 851 -1.01 18.66 8.49
C TRP A 851 -0.75 17.55 7.46
N LEU A 852 -1.69 17.33 6.54
CA LEU A 852 -1.59 16.29 5.51
C LEU A 852 -0.44 16.59 4.54
N TRP A 853 -0.27 17.85 4.14
CA TRP A 853 0.85 18.26 3.28
C TRP A 853 2.21 17.97 3.94
N THR A 854 2.34 18.26 5.23
CA THR A 854 3.56 18.00 6.00
C THR A 854 3.83 16.49 6.11
N LEU A 855 2.82 15.68 6.44
CA LEU A 855 2.97 14.23 6.55
C LEU A 855 3.43 13.60 5.24
N ASN A 856 2.75 13.91 4.13
CA ASN A 856 3.09 13.37 2.81
C ASN A 856 4.51 13.77 2.37
N THR A 857 4.92 15.01 2.66
CA THR A 857 6.24 15.51 2.32
C THR A 857 7.33 14.89 3.23
N LEU A 858 7.04 14.66 4.50
CA LEU A 858 7.95 13.98 5.43
C LEU A 858 8.14 12.50 5.08
N GLU A 859 7.06 11.80 4.69
CA GLU A 859 7.15 10.43 4.17
C GLU A 859 7.96 10.36 2.87
N ARG A 860 7.84 11.38 2.01
CA ARG A 860 8.72 11.52 0.84
C ARG A 860 10.19 11.72 1.24
N ALA A 861 10.47 12.57 2.23
CA ALA A 861 11.84 12.77 2.74
C ALA A 861 12.45 11.47 3.30
N MET A 862 11.66 10.66 4.00
CA MET A 862 12.08 9.34 4.49
C MET A 862 12.43 8.36 3.35
N ARG A 863 11.63 8.36 2.26
CA ARG A 863 11.93 7.55 1.06
C ARG A 863 13.19 8.04 0.36
N GLU A 864 13.33 9.34 0.12
CA GLU A 864 14.52 9.95 -0.51
C GLU A 864 15.79 9.58 0.26
N ALA A 865 15.79 9.69 1.59
CA ALA A 865 16.93 9.32 2.43
C ALA A 865 17.27 7.82 2.38
N SER A 866 16.27 6.95 2.17
CA SER A 866 16.48 5.51 2.01
C SER A 866 17.11 5.18 0.64
N GLU A 867 16.65 5.85 -0.42
CA GLU A 867 17.19 5.71 -1.77
C GLU A 867 18.63 6.24 -1.90
N GLU A 868 18.94 7.35 -1.24
CA GLU A 868 20.29 7.95 -1.24
C GLU A 868 21.30 7.03 -0.55
N LYS A 869 20.95 6.45 0.60
CA LYS A 869 21.79 5.45 1.28
C LYS A 869 21.99 4.18 0.45
N ALA A 870 20.96 3.74 -0.29
CA ALA A 870 21.09 2.63 -1.22
C ALA A 870 22.07 2.93 -2.37
N ARG A 871 22.16 4.21 -2.81
CA ARG A 871 23.17 4.66 -3.79
C ARG A 871 24.57 4.75 -3.18
N GLU A 872 24.71 5.25 -1.96
CA GLU A 872 26.00 5.31 -1.25
C GLU A 872 26.58 3.92 -0.98
N GLY A 873 25.74 2.96 -0.57
CA GLY A 873 26.15 1.56 -0.38
C GLY A 873 26.62 0.86 -1.66
N LEU A 874 26.20 1.33 -2.85
CA LEU A 874 26.68 0.85 -4.15
C LEU A 874 27.97 1.56 -4.61
N ALA A 875 28.33 2.70 -4.02
CA ALA A 875 29.50 3.48 -4.40
C ALA A 875 30.79 3.07 -3.67
N GLU A 876 30.71 2.32 -2.55
CA GLU A 876 31.90 1.89 -1.79
C GLU A 876 32.74 0.80 -2.51
N GLU A 877 32.23 0.17 -3.57
CA GLU A 877 33.00 -0.80 -4.41
C GLU A 877 33.57 -0.19 -5.71
N GLY A 878 33.31 1.08 -6.01
CA GLY A 878 33.79 1.75 -7.23
C GLY A 878 34.22 3.18 -6.96
N GLY A 879 35.53 3.42 -6.99
CA GLY A 879 36.17 4.66 -6.54
C GLY A 879 35.52 5.99 -6.98
N SER A 880 35.47 6.91 -6.01
CA SER A 880 35.32 8.36 -6.11
C SER A 880 34.58 8.90 -7.34
N SER A 881 33.29 9.17 -7.18
CA SER A 881 32.62 10.26 -7.86
C SER A 881 32.06 11.22 -6.82
N GLU A 882 32.57 12.45 -6.80
CA GLU A 882 31.91 13.56 -6.09
C GLU A 882 30.46 13.67 -6.60
N PRO A 883 29.47 13.88 -5.73
CA PRO A 883 28.09 14.07 -6.16
C PRO A 883 27.99 15.34 -7.01
N PRO A 884 27.15 15.36 -8.07
CA PRO A 884 26.91 16.59 -8.83
C PRO A 884 26.31 17.65 -7.91
N LEU A 885 26.93 18.83 -7.89
CA LEU A 885 26.34 20.07 -7.39
C LEU A 885 25.17 20.49 -8.31
N GLU A 886 24.07 19.76 -8.22
CA GLU A 886 22.75 20.31 -8.54
C GLU A 886 22.07 20.57 -7.20
N GLU A 887 21.66 21.81 -6.95
CA GLU A 887 20.81 22.19 -5.81
C GLU A 887 19.49 21.41 -5.89
N SER A 888 19.50 20.16 -5.44
CA SER A 888 18.31 19.33 -5.36
C SER A 888 17.43 19.92 -4.26
N PHE A 889 16.30 20.50 -4.65
CA PHE A 889 15.22 20.88 -3.75
C PHE A 889 14.58 19.62 -3.14
N GLY A 890 15.30 18.94 -2.25
CA GLY A 890 14.84 17.74 -1.56
C GLY A 890 13.67 18.04 -0.61
N ALA A 891 12.88 17.01 -0.29
CA ALA A 891 11.66 17.17 0.50
C ALA A 891 11.90 17.81 1.89
N MET A 892 13.07 17.55 2.50
CA MET A 892 13.45 18.16 3.78
C MET A 892 13.64 19.68 3.67
N THR A 893 14.23 20.16 2.58
CA THR A 893 14.39 21.59 2.30
C THR A 893 13.04 22.25 2.12
N THR A 894 12.10 21.59 1.44
CA THR A 894 10.72 22.07 1.29
C THR A 894 10.01 22.23 2.63
N LEU A 895 10.13 21.24 3.53
CA LEU A 895 9.54 21.29 4.88
C LEU A 895 10.12 22.43 5.72
N THR A 896 11.45 22.60 5.67
CA THR A 896 12.15 23.66 6.41
C THR A 896 11.78 25.06 5.89
N ALA A 897 11.69 25.23 4.57
CA ALA A 897 11.26 26.47 3.94
C ALA A 897 9.81 26.82 4.32
N PHE A 898 8.90 25.84 4.27
CA PHE A 898 7.51 26.04 4.65
C PHE A 898 7.38 26.42 6.14
N ALA A 899 8.13 25.78 7.03
CA ALA A 899 8.16 26.14 8.45
C ALA A 899 8.64 27.58 8.70
N ALA A 900 9.63 28.05 7.95
CA ALA A 900 10.07 29.45 7.99
C ALA A 900 8.97 30.41 7.54
N ILE A 901 8.28 30.11 6.44
CA ILE A 901 7.15 30.90 5.94
C ILE A 901 6.02 30.96 6.97
N LEU A 902 5.64 29.82 7.56
CA LEU A 902 4.63 29.77 8.60
C LEU A 902 5.01 30.61 9.83
N GLY A 903 6.29 30.58 10.23
CA GLY A 903 6.83 31.43 11.30
C GLY A 903 6.70 32.93 10.99
N ARG A 904 6.98 33.33 9.75
CA ARG A 904 6.79 34.70 9.25
C ARG A 904 5.32 35.13 9.31
N ARG A 905 4.40 34.33 8.77
CA ARG A 905 2.97 34.67 8.74
C ARG A 905 2.36 34.78 10.12
N LEU A 906 2.74 33.88 11.04
CA LEU A 906 2.29 33.98 12.43
C LEU A 906 2.85 35.22 13.14
N ALA A 907 4.11 35.57 12.90
CA ALA A 907 4.70 36.79 13.46
C ALA A 907 3.99 38.06 12.94
N GLU A 908 3.73 38.13 11.64
CA GLU A 908 2.99 39.24 11.02
C GLU A 908 1.58 39.40 11.61
N MET A 909 0.85 38.29 11.82
CA MET A 909 -0.45 38.30 12.48
C MET A 909 -0.36 38.85 13.90
N HIS A 910 0.58 38.37 14.71
CA HIS A 910 0.76 38.84 16.08
C HIS A 910 1.16 40.32 16.16
N LEU A 911 1.96 40.81 15.21
CA LEU A 911 2.28 42.23 15.12
C LEU A 911 1.05 43.07 14.81
N VAL A 912 0.11 42.59 13.98
CA VAL A 912 -1.18 43.26 13.75
C VAL A 912 -2.01 43.27 15.03
N LEU A 913 -2.10 42.15 15.74
CA LEU A 913 -2.86 42.01 17.00
C LEU A 913 -2.26 42.80 18.17
N ALA A 914 -0.98 43.19 18.09
CA ALA A 914 -0.29 44.01 19.08
C ALA A 914 -0.37 45.52 18.80
N ARG A 915 -1.03 45.96 17.71
CA ARG A 915 -1.17 47.39 17.40
C ARG A 915 -2.11 48.08 18.39
N ALA A 916 -1.86 49.36 18.65
CA ALA A 916 -2.78 50.19 19.40
C ALA A 916 -4.12 50.27 18.66
N THR A 917 -5.22 50.06 19.38
CA THR A 917 -6.58 50.05 18.82
C THR A 917 -7.59 50.58 19.84
N GLU A 918 -8.70 51.12 19.36
CA GLU A 918 -9.84 51.54 20.18
C GLU A 918 -10.83 50.39 20.43
N GLU A 919 -10.69 49.26 19.72
CA GLU A 919 -11.54 48.08 19.86
C GLU A 919 -11.23 47.36 21.19
N PRO A 920 -12.14 47.39 22.19
CA PRO A 920 -11.82 46.95 23.56
C PRO A 920 -11.28 45.53 23.62
N GLY A 921 -11.82 44.60 22.82
CA GLY A 921 -11.38 43.19 22.78
C GLY A 921 -9.93 43.00 22.35
N PHE A 922 -9.38 43.91 21.55
CA PHE A 922 -8.06 43.80 20.92
C PHE A 922 -7.00 44.72 21.52
N VAL A 923 -7.35 45.59 22.48
CA VAL A 923 -6.38 46.44 23.17
C VAL A 923 -5.27 45.57 23.79
N PRO A 924 -4.00 45.73 23.38
CA PRO A 924 -2.89 44.99 23.97
C PRO A 924 -2.70 45.36 25.45
N GLN A 925 -2.40 44.36 26.27
CA GLN A 925 -2.22 44.51 27.72
C GLN A 925 -0.88 43.92 28.15
N VAL A 926 -0.40 44.31 29.33
CA VAL A 926 0.75 43.67 29.96
C VAL A 926 0.28 42.87 31.17
N ILE A 927 0.95 41.76 31.46
CA ILE A 927 0.68 40.93 32.62
C ILE A 927 0.99 41.71 33.90
N ASP A 928 0.02 41.81 34.81
CA ASP A 928 0.25 42.29 36.18
C ASP A 928 0.55 41.13 37.16
N ASP A 929 0.88 41.46 38.41
CA ASP A 929 1.19 40.46 39.44
C ASP A 929 0.05 39.46 39.69
N THR A 930 -1.20 39.92 39.63
CA THR A 930 -2.39 39.07 39.89
C THR A 930 -2.58 38.08 38.75
N GLU A 931 -2.39 38.54 37.52
CA GLU A 931 -2.50 37.72 36.31
C GLU A 931 -1.35 36.72 36.17
N ALA A 932 -0.12 37.14 36.52
CA ALA A 932 1.04 36.27 36.57
C ALA A 932 0.81 35.10 37.53
N HIS A 933 0.37 35.41 38.76
CA HIS A 933 0.04 34.41 39.78
C HIS A 933 -1.08 33.47 39.30
N ALA A 934 -2.18 34.01 38.79
CA ALA A 934 -3.30 33.21 38.30
C ALA A 934 -2.93 32.29 37.13
N TRP A 935 -2.01 32.71 36.25
CA TRP A 935 -1.54 31.86 35.16
C TRP A 935 -0.68 30.70 35.67
N LEU A 936 0.24 30.97 36.61
CA LEU A 936 1.06 29.90 37.18
C LEU A 936 0.26 28.89 37.98
N GLU A 937 -0.73 29.31 38.76
CA GLU A 937 -1.60 28.36 39.48
C GLU A 937 -2.37 27.45 38.50
N ARG A 938 -2.81 27.97 37.35
CA ARG A 938 -3.43 27.14 36.30
C ARG A 938 -2.44 26.13 35.72
N VAL A 939 -1.22 26.55 35.41
CA VAL A 939 -0.19 25.65 34.88
C VAL A 939 0.18 24.58 35.92
N ARG A 940 0.32 24.97 37.20
CA ARG A 940 0.57 24.04 38.31
C ARG A 940 -0.54 23.00 38.45
N ALA A 941 -1.80 23.42 38.37
CA ALA A 941 -2.95 22.52 38.43
C ALA A 941 -2.92 21.50 37.27
N ARG A 942 -2.69 21.96 36.03
CA ARG A 942 -2.59 21.09 34.84
C ARG A 942 -1.43 20.08 34.93
N LEU A 943 -0.27 20.52 35.39
CA LEU A 943 0.88 19.64 35.60
C LEU A 943 0.59 18.62 36.70
N GLY A 944 -0.11 19.02 37.76
CA GLY A 944 -0.59 18.11 38.81
C GLY A 944 -1.54 17.04 38.27
N GLU A 945 -2.50 17.41 37.43
CA GLU A 945 -3.42 16.48 36.75
C GLU A 945 -2.64 15.50 35.86
N ALA A 946 -1.73 16.00 35.01
CA ALA A 946 -0.91 15.17 34.14
C ALA A 946 -0.02 14.18 34.92
N MET A 947 0.62 14.64 36.00
CA MET A 947 1.41 13.77 36.88
C MET A 947 0.55 12.72 37.59
N ALA A 948 -0.69 13.05 37.97
CA ALA A 948 -1.62 12.08 38.57
C ALA A 948 -2.03 11.00 37.55
N VAL A 949 -2.30 11.38 36.30
CA VAL A 949 -2.56 10.44 35.20
C VAL A 949 -1.36 9.50 35.02
N LEU A 950 -0.14 10.03 34.97
CA LEU A 950 1.08 9.22 34.82
C LEU A 950 1.34 8.30 36.02
N ALA A 951 1.05 8.74 37.25
CA ALA A 951 1.22 7.92 38.44
C ALA A 951 0.26 6.72 38.46
N ASN A 952 -0.97 6.91 37.97
CA ASN A 952 -2.01 5.89 37.97
C ASN A 952 -2.00 4.98 36.73
N GLY A 953 -1.40 5.43 35.61
CA GLY A 953 -1.47 4.77 34.30
C GLY A 953 -0.23 3.97 33.87
N GLN A 954 0.74 3.71 34.75
CA GLN A 954 2.04 3.12 34.34
C GLN A 954 1.97 1.70 33.77
N ALA A 955 0.91 0.94 34.09
CA ALA A 955 0.77 -0.46 33.65
C ALA A 955 0.61 -0.61 32.13
N GLY A 956 0.11 0.41 31.42
CA GLY A 956 -0.08 0.40 29.96
C GLY A 956 1.07 0.98 29.14
N LEU A 957 2.13 1.51 29.77
CA LEU A 957 3.26 2.13 29.07
C LEU A 957 4.36 1.11 28.72
N THR A 958 5.06 1.31 27.59
CA THR A 958 6.28 0.57 27.24
C THR A 958 7.42 0.86 28.22
N GLU A 959 8.53 0.10 28.17
CA GLU A 959 9.69 0.36 29.03
C GLU A 959 10.26 1.77 28.84
N ALA A 960 10.41 2.22 27.59
CA ALA A 960 10.81 3.59 27.27
C ALA A 960 9.80 4.63 27.78
N GLY A 961 8.49 4.35 27.67
CA GLY A 961 7.43 5.19 28.22
C GLY A 961 7.49 5.30 29.75
N ARG A 962 7.72 4.18 30.45
CA ARG A 962 7.89 4.18 31.92
C ARG A 962 9.11 4.98 32.36
N ALA A 963 10.24 4.85 31.63
CA ALA A 963 11.43 5.64 31.90
C ALA A 963 11.15 7.16 31.77
N ARG A 964 10.47 7.59 30.70
CA ARG A 964 10.09 9.00 30.53
C ARG A 964 9.07 9.48 31.56
N ALA A 965 8.10 8.65 31.95
CA ALA A 965 7.18 8.98 33.03
C ALA A 965 7.91 9.17 34.38
N ALA A 966 8.92 8.35 34.67
CA ALA A 966 9.74 8.49 35.86
C ALA A 966 10.53 9.81 35.87
N VAL A 967 11.03 10.29 34.73
CA VAL A 967 11.69 11.60 34.61
C VAL A 967 10.74 12.74 35.01
N VAL A 968 9.51 12.73 34.49
CA VAL A 968 8.50 13.75 34.82
C VAL A 968 8.13 13.69 36.30
N LEU A 969 7.85 12.49 36.83
CA LEU A 969 7.42 12.31 38.23
C LEU A 969 8.52 12.66 39.24
N SER A 970 9.78 12.28 38.97
CA SER A 970 10.93 12.63 39.83
C SER A 970 11.32 14.10 39.72
N GLY A 971 10.96 14.78 38.62
CA GLY A 971 11.19 16.21 38.41
C GLY A 971 10.27 17.16 39.17
N ARG A 972 9.27 16.66 39.92
CA ARG A 972 8.20 17.48 40.53
C ARG A 972 8.72 18.65 41.39
N GLU A 973 9.67 18.41 42.28
CA GLU A 973 10.21 19.47 43.16
C GLU A 973 10.94 20.56 42.36
N ARG A 974 11.72 20.16 41.34
CA ARG A 974 12.44 21.09 40.48
C ARG A 974 11.50 21.89 39.58
N LEU A 975 10.44 21.27 39.08
CA LEU A 975 9.42 21.94 38.29
C LEU A 975 8.71 23.02 39.13
N GLU A 976 8.42 22.72 40.40
CA GLU A 976 7.85 23.69 41.33
C GLU A 976 8.82 24.85 41.62
N GLN A 977 10.11 24.57 41.84
CA GLN A 977 11.13 25.61 41.99
C GLN A 977 11.27 26.48 40.74
N TRP A 978 11.20 25.87 39.55
CA TRP A 978 11.22 26.60 38.30
C TRP A 978 9.99 27.49 38.14
N LEU A 979 8.77 26.99 38.38
CA LEU A 979 7.54 27.79 38.33
C LEU A 979 7.61 29.01 39.27
N GLN A 980 8.16 28.86 40.47
CA GLN A 980 8.40 29.97 41.40
C GLN A 980 9.40 31.01 40.86
N SER A 981 10.43 30.56 40.13
CA SER A 981 11.41 31.46 39.51
C SER A 981 10.85 32.22 38.30
N VAL A 982 9.82 31.68 37.65
CA VAL A 982 9.17 32.25 36.45
C VAL A 982 8.19 33.35 36.82
N GLU A 983 7.50 33.27 37.96
CA GLU A 983 6.48 34.24 38.40
C GLU A 983 6.88 35.71 38.24
N PRO A 984 8.02 36.18 38.78
CA PRO A 984 8.43 37.57 38.63
C PRO A 984 8.89 37.94 37.21
N GLN A 985 9.10 36.97 36.31
CA GLN A 985 9.48 37.20 34.91
C GLN A 985 8.26 37.38 33.99
N LEU A 986 7.07 36.99 34.46
CA LEU A 986 5.82 37.15 33.69
C LEU A 986 5.34 38.61 33.71
N VAL A 987 5.58 39.32 34.81
CA VAL A 987 5.10 40.70 34.99
C VAL A 987 5.71 41.62 33.94
N GLY A 988 4.85 42.36 33.24
CA GLY A 988 5.22 43.24 32.14
C GLY A 988 5.22 42.59 30.75
N ALA A 989 5.08 41.26 30.65
CA ALA A 989 5.02 40.59 29.35
C ALA A 989 3.69 40.87 28.63
N LEU A 990 3.76 40.96 27.30
CA LEU A 990 2.62 41.31 26.45
C LEU A 990 1.56 40.20 26.39
N ARG A 991 0.29 40.61 26.44
CA ARG A 991 -0.89 39.80 26.15
C ARG A 991 -1.75 40.48 25.09
N THR A 992 -2.08 39.73 24.04
CA THR A 992 -2.93 40.17 22.93
C THR A 992 -4.06 39.18 22.73
N ARG A 993 -4.99 39.50 21.82
CA ARG A 993 -5.75 38.43 21.17
C ARG A 993 -4.78 37.51 20.42
N ILE A 994 -5.11 36.24 20.38
CA ILE A 994 -4.35 35.16 19.75
C ILE A 994 -5.33 34.22 19.05
N HIS A 995 -4.82 33.30 18.24
CA HIS A 995 -5.62 32.22 17.65
C HIS A 995 -6.17 31.29 18.74
N GLY A 996 -5.33 30.90 19.70
CA GLY A 996 -5.73 30.21 20.93
C GLY A 996 -5.71 28.68 20.88
N ASP A 997 -5.72 28.09 19.68
CA ASP A 997 -5.62 26.64 19.45
C ASP A 997 -4.80 26.27 18.20
N LEU A 998 -3.86 27.12 17.77
CA LEU A 998 -3.17 26.96 16.48
C LEU A 998 -2.37 25.65 16.36
N HIS A 999 -2.67 24.84 15.34
CA HIS A 999 -1.90 23.67 14.91
C HIS A 999 -1.89 23.53 13.38
N LEU A 1000 -1.11 22.60 12.81
CA LEU A 1000 -0.95 22.45 11.35
C LEU A 1000 -2.26 22.18 10.58
N GLY A 1001 -3.27 21.64 11.24
CA GLY A 1001 -4.61 21.42 10.65
C GLY A 1001 -5.44 22.70 10.49
N GLN A 1002 -5.00 23.80 11.12
CA GLN A 1002 -5.58 25.14 11.00
C GLN A 1002 -4.72 26.04 10.10
N VAL A 1003 -3.84 25.42 9.31
CA VAL A 1003 -3.01 26.08 8.30
C VAL A 1003 -3.40 25.51 6.94
N LEU A 1004 -3.62 26.37 5.95
CA LEU A 1004 -3.72 25.95 4.55
C LEU A 1004 -2.42 26.24 3.82
N VAL A 1005 -1.98 25.32 2.98
CA VAL A 1005 -0.86 25.53 2.06
C VAL A 1005 -1.43 26.05 0.75
N ALA A 1006 -1.08 27.27 0.37
CA ALA A 1006 -1.58 27.89 -0.86
C ALA A 1006 -0.45 28.63 -1.59
N GLN A 1007 -0.15 28.21 -2.82
CA GLN A 1007 0.88 28.83 -3.67
C GLN A 1007 2.25 28.96 -2.98
N GLU A 1008 2.68 27.90 -2.28
CA GLU A 1008 3.93 27.88 -1.48
C GLU A 1008 3.94 28.82 -0.25
N ASP A 1009 2.78 29.39 0.11
CA ASP A 1009 2.59 30.22 1.30
C ASP A 1009 1.67 29.54 2.35
N ALA A 1010 1.61 30.10 3.56
CA ALA A 1010 0.81 29.61 4.67
C ALA A 1010 -0.35 30.57 4.99
N TRP A 1011 -1.57 30.04 5.09
CA TRP A 1011 -2.76 30.79 5.45
C TRP A 1011 -3.35 30.27 6.75
N LEU A 1012 -3.68 31.16 7.69
CA LEU A 1012 -4.21 30.81 9.00
C LEU A 1012 -5.75 30.84 8.96
N ILE A 1013 -6.38 29.77 9.44
CA ILE A 1013 -7.85 29.60 9.42
C ILE A 1013 -8.36 29.06 10.76
N ASP A 1014 -9.68 29.17 11.00
CA ASP A 1014 -10.37 28.58 12.16
C ASP A 1014 -9.98 29.21 13.52
N PHE A 1015 -10.26 30.51 13.66
CA PHE A 1015 -10.08 31.31 14.87
C PHE A 1015 -11.13 31.05 15.97
N GLU A 1016 -11.86 29.93 15.91
CA GLU A 1016 -12.87 29.56 16.91
C GLU A 1016 -12.28 29.33 18.30
N GLY A 1017 -11.01 28.94 18.37
CA GLY A 1017 -10.38 28.40 19.57
C GLY A 1017 -10.99 27.05 19.97
N GLU A 1018 -10.47 26.46 21.05
CA GLU A 1018 -10.85 25.08 21.45
C GLU A 1018 -12.34 24.97 21.87
N PRO A 1019 -13.24 24.32 21.10
CA PRO A 1019 -14.70 24.40 21.28
C PRO A 1019 -15.25 23.85 22.61
N ALA A 1020 -14.42 23.10 23.35
CA ALA A 1020 -14.73 22.62 24.69
C ALA A 1020 -14.67 23.72 25.76
N ARG A 1021 -13.96 24.83 25.49
CA ARG A 1021 -13.75 25.92 26.45
C ARG A 1021 -14.85 26.99 26.37
N PRO A 1022 -15.20 27.63 27.49
CA PRO A 1022 -16.15 28.74 27.49
C PRO A 1022 -15.70 29.88 26.57
N LEU A 1023 -16.66 30.56 25.93
CA LEU A 1023 -16.41 31.69 25.04
C LEU A 1023 -15.54 32.80 25.66
N ALA A 1024 -15.68 33.07 26.96
CA ALA A 1024 -14.84 34.05 27.66
C ALA A 1024 -13.35 33.65 27.71
N GLU A 1025 -13.05 32.35 27.79
CA GLU A 1025 -11.68 31.84 27.79
C GLU A 1025 -11.08 31.87 26.38
N ARG A 1026 -11.84 31.48 25.35
CA ARG A 1026 -11.39 31.51 23.95
C ARG A 1026 -11.13 32.94 23.45
N ARG A 1027 -11.88 33.91 24.00
CA ARG A 1027 -11.68 35.35 23.74
C ARG A 1027 -10.64 36.02 24.63
N ALA A 1028 -10.13 35.33 25.65
CA ALA A 1028 -9.18 35.93 26.57
C ALA A 1028 -7.90 36.35 25.84
N ARG A 1029 -7.27 37.43 26.31
CA ARG A 1029 -5.94 37.80 25.86
C ARG A 1029 -4.93 36.87 26.51
N HIS A 1030 -3.90 36.46 25.77
CA HIS A 1030 -2.84 35.59 26.28
C HIS A 1030 -1.52 35.94 25.60
N SER A 1031 -0.44 35.30 26.00
CA SER A 1031 0.85 35.44 25.35
C SER A 1031 0.76 34.94 23.90
N PRO A 1032 1.28 35.69 22.91
CA PRO A 1032 1.44 35.21 21.53
C PRO A 1032 2.20 33.88 21.42
N LEU A 1033 3.04 33.57 22.41
CA LEU A 1033 3.82 32.33 22.44
C LEU A 1033 2.97 31.08 22.69
N ARG A 1034 1.69 31.24 23.04
CA ARG A 1034 0.74 30.12 23.11
C ARG A 1034 0.46 29.52 21.73
N ASP A 1035 0.30 30.36 20.71
CA ASP A 1035 0.12 29.89 19.32
C ASP A 1035 1.41 29.28 18.77
N VAL A 1036 2.56 29.85 19.13
CA VAL A 1036 3.90 29.31 18.81
C VAL A 1036 4.08 27.93 19.44
N ALA A 1037 3.75 27.76 20.71
CA ALA A 1037 3.81 26.46 21.39
C ALA A 1037 2.89 25.42 20.71
N GLY A 1038 1.69 25.82 20.27
CA GLY A 1038 0.77 24.96 19.54
C GLY A 1038 1.37 24.38 18.26
N LEU A 1039 2.00 25.22 17.42
CA LEU A 1039 2.65 24.76 16.19
C LEU A 1039 3.90 23.90 16.44
N LEU A 1040 4.74 24.25 17.43
CA LEU A 1040 5.90 23.42 17.80
C LEU A 1040 5.48 22.02 18.26
N ARG A 1041 4.40 21.93 19.05
CA ARG A 1041 3.81 20.64 19.41
C ARG A 1041 3.25 19.92 18.18
N SER A 1042 2.61 20.65 17.26
CA SER A 1042 2.11 20.07 16.00
C SER A 1042 3.22 19.49 15.12
N PHE A 1043 4.40 20.10 15.06
CA PHE A 1043 5.56 19.51 14.36
C PHE A 1043 6.02 18.21 15.01
N ASP A 1044 6.05 18.14 16.34
CA ASP A 1044 6.39 16.91 17.07
C ASP A 1044 5.38 15.79 16.80
N TYR A 1045 4.08 16.11 16.79
CA TYR A 1045 3.02 15.17 16.42
C TYR A 1045 3.16 14.66 14.99
N ALA A 1046 3.50 15.52 14.02
CA ALA A 1046 3.72 15.10 12.64
C ALA A 1046 4.90 14.13 12.51
N ALA A 1047 6.02 14.40 13.22
CA ALA A 1047 7.18 13.52 13.26
C ALA A 1047 6.83 12.14 13.85
N ALA A 1048 6.06 12.11 14.95
CA ALA A 1048 5.63 10.88 15.59
C ALA A 1048 4.68 10.05 14.71
N MET A 1049 3.74 10.71 14.01
CA MET A 1049 2.81 10.06 13.09
C MET A 1049 3.53 9.41 11.90
N ALA A 1050 4.47 10.13 11.28
CA ALA A 1050 5.23 9.60 10.15
C ALA A 1050 6.05 8.36 10.55
N LEU A 1051 6.63 8.35 11.76
CA LEU A 1051 7.33 7.17 12.28
C LEU A 1051 6.41 5.99 12.55
N GLU A 1052 5.19 6.24 13.04
CA GLU A 1052 4.21 5.18 13.26
C GLU A 1052 3.75 4.57 11.93
N ASN A 1053 3.51 5.39 10.91
CA ASN A 1053 3.21 4.90 9.55
C ASN A 1053 4.37 4.07 8.97
N ALA A 1054 5.62 4.50 9.17
CA ALA A 1054 6.80 3.75 8.75
C ALA A 1054 6.92 2.40 9.48
N GLN A 1055 6.63 2.34 10.79
CA GLN A 1055 6.66 1.11 11.59
C GLN A 1055 5.59 0.10 11.15
N ARG A 1056 4.39 0.57 10.78
CA ARG A 1056 3.31 -0.30 10.26
C ARG A 1056 3.64 -0.90 8.89
N SER A 1057 4.63 -0.36 8.19
CA SER A 1057 5.04 -0.81 6.85
C SER A 1057 6.10 -1.93 6.84
N GLU A 1058 6.37 -2.57 7.99
CA GLU A 1058 7.35 -3.67 8.17
C GLU A 1058 8.73 -3.41 7.54
N ARG A 1059 9.25 -2.19 7.66
CA ARG A 1059 10.60 -1.82 7.21
C ARG A 1059 11.67 -2.50 8.07
N ASP A 1060 12.84 -2.78 7.49
CA ASP A 1060 13.97 -3.33 8.24
C ASP A 1060 14.47 -2.33 9.32
N GLU A 1061 15.16 -2.82 10.36
CA GLU A 1061 15.57 -1.99 11.49
C GLU A 1061 16.55 -0.87 11.08
N ALA A 1062 17.38 -1.07 10.05
CA ALA A 1062 18.32 -0.05 9.59
C ALA A 1062 17.60 1.10 8.88
N THR A 1063 16.56 0.78 8.11
CA THR A 1063 15.65 1.74 7.47
C THR A 1063 14.81 2.45 8.53
N LEU A 1064 14.27 1.73 9.52
CA LEU A 1064 13.55 2.35 10.64
C LEU A 1064 14.45 3.29 11.47
N GLN A 1065 15.72 2.94 11.66
CA GLN A 1065 16.68 3.83 12.32
C GLN A 1065 16.96 5.09 11.49
N GLN A 1066 16.99 4.98 10.16
CA GLN A 1066 17.12 6.12 9.27
C GLN A 1066 15.86 6.99 9.29
N ASP A 1067 14.67 6.38 9.24
CA ASP A 1067 13.39 7.09 9.37
C ASP A 1067 13.33 7.87 10.70
N ARG A 1068 13.79 7.27 11.81
CA ARG A 1068 13.94 7.95 13.10
C ARG A 1068 14.84 9.18 13.00
N ARG A 1069 16.01 9.06 12.35
CA ARG A 1069 16.92 10.21 12.14
C ARG A 1069 16.28 11.30 11.29
N VAL A 1070 15.56 10.94 10.23
CA VAL A 1070 14.86 11.90 9.36
C VAL A 1070 13.75 12.62 10.12
N ALA A 1071 12.94 11.90 10.91
CA ALA A 1071 11.90 12.51 11.74
C ALA A 1071 12.48 13.44 12.82
N GLU A 1072 13.57 13.04 13.47
CA GLU A 1072 14.30 13.89 14.43
C GLU A 1072 14.88 15.13 13.76
N GLN A 1073 15.47 14.98 12.57
CA GLN A 1073 16.01 16.09 11.81
C GLN A 1073 14.92 17.06 11.38
N TYR A 1074 13.81 16.53 10.86
CA TYR A 1074 12.63 17.32 10.52
C TYR A 1074 12.15 18.15 11.70
N TYR A 1075 11.92 17.53 12.87
CA TYR A 1075 11.44 18.26 14.05
C TYR A 1075 12.43 19.37 14.46
N ARG A 1076 13.73 19.07 14.45
CA ARG A 1076 14.79 20.01 14.85
C ARG A 1076 14.88 21.20 13.89
N ASP A 1077 14.96 20.94 12.59
CA ASP A 1077 15.20 21.95 11.57
C ASP A 1077 13.96 22.83 11.34
N THR A 1078 12.77 22.23 11.28
CA THR A 1078 11.52 22.98 11.12
C THR A 1078 11.23 23.85 12.34
N SER A 1079 11.41 23.32 13.56
CA SER A 1079 11.25 24.11 14.78
C SER A 1079 12.25 25.28 14.84
N ALA A 1080 13.51 25.04 14.46
CA ALA A 1080 14.53 26.08 14.42
C ALA A 1080 14.23 27.15 13.37
N ALA A 1081 13.88 26.76 12.13
CA ALA A 1081 13.56 27.68 11.05
C ALA A 1081 12.30 28.52 11.35
N PHE A 1082 11.26 27.88 11.91
CA PHE A 1082 10.05 28.53 12.37
C PHE A 1082 10.35 29.58 13.46
N LEU A 1083 11.06 29.20 14.53
CA LEU A 1083 11.38 30.11 15.63
C LEU A 1083 12.31 31.25 15.22
N ALA A 1084 13.32 30.95 14.40
CA ALA A 1084 14.25 31.95 13.89
C ALA A 1084 13.52 33.03 13.09
N THR A 1085 12.65 32.61 12.16
CA THR A 1085 11.88 33.55 11.32
C THR A 1085 10.84 34.30 12.15
N TYR A 1086 10.18 33.64 13.10
CA TYR A 1086 9.25 34.30 14.02
C TYR A 1086 9.95 35.42 14.80
N ARG A 1087 11.12 35.13 15.40
CA ARG A 1087 11.92 36.13 16.13
C ARG A 1087 12.45 37.24 15.24
N GLU A 1088 12.90 36.92 14.03
CA GLU A 1088 13.37 37.90 13.04
C GLU A 1088 12.28 38.93 12.72
N VAL A 1089 11.06 38.47 12.45
CA VAL A 1089 9.94 39.33 12.05
C VAL A 1089 9.38 40.11 13.23
N THR A 1090 9.24 39.46 14.39
CA THR A 1090 8.72 40.12 15.61
C THR A 1090 9.69 41.15 16.18
N GLY A 1091 11.00 40.89 16.12
CA GLY A 1091 12.07 41.79 16.58
C GLY A 1091 11.83 42.33 17.99
N ALA A 1092 12.22 43.59 18.24
CA ALA A 1092 11.91 44.30 19.49
C ALA A 1092 10.47 44.85 19.55
N SER A 1093 9.65 44.63 18.51
CA SER A 1093 8.33 45.26 18.36
C SER A 1093 7.25 44.61 19.20
N LEU A 1094 7.34 43.29 19.42
CA LEU A 1094 6.60 42.61 20.48
C LEU A 1094 7.48 42.68 21.73
N LYS A 1095 7.11 43.54 22.69
CA LYS A 1095 7.76 43.60 24.01
C LYS A 1095 7.57 42.26 24.75
N MET A 1096 8.43 41.31 24.43
CA MET A 1096 8.61 40.04 25.13
C MET A 1096 9.74 40.14 26.17
N GLU A 1097 10.16 41.38 26.48
CA GLU A 1097 11.13 41.71 27.51
C GLU A 1097 10.36 42.16 28.77
N SER A 1098 10.63 41.50 29.91
CA SER A 1098 10.21 42.02 31.21
C SER A 1098 11.17 43.13 31.66
N GLU A 1099 10.87 43.82 32.76
CA GLU A 1099 11.80 44.77 33.41
C GLU A 1099 13.16 44.13 33.79
N ARG A 1100 13.33 42.80 33.65
CA ARG A 1100 14.51 42.01 34.04
C ARG A 1100 15.25 41.29 32.90
N GLY A 1101 14.86 41.44 31.61
CA GLY A 1101 15.57 40.87 30.44
C GLY A 1101 14.68 40.16 29.41
N ASP A 1102 15.29 39.48 28.43
CA ASP A 1102 14.60 38.64 27.42
C ASP A 1102 13.91 37.45 28.10
N THR A 1103 12.58 37.44 28.12
CA THR A 1103 11.76 36.38 28.74
C THR A 1103 11.12 35.46 27.71
N PHE A 1104 11.47 35.57 26.42
CA PHE A 1104 10.87 34.78 25.34
C PHE A 1104 10.99 33.27 25.61
N THR A 1105 12.19 32.77 25.90
CA THR A 1105 12.43 31.34 26.12
C THR A 1105 11.68 30.84 27.36
N THR A 1106 11.66 31.63 28.43
CA THR A 1106 10.92 31.32 29.65
C THR A 1106 9.41 31.22 29.41
N LEU A 1107 8.84 32.22 28.73
CA LEU A 1107 7.41 32.25 28.40
C LEU A 1107 7.02 31.14 27.42
N LEU A 1108 7.87 30.86 26.42
CA LEU A 1108 7.66 29.76 25.48
C LEU A 1108 7.65 28.41 26.21
N HIS A 1109 8.61 28.18 27.10
CA HIS A 1109 8.64 26.96 27.91
C HIS A 1109 7.39 26.84 28.78
N LEU A 1110 6.91 27.93 29.40
CA LEU A 1110 5.68 27.91 30.19
C LEU A 1110 4.47 27.49 29.34
N CYS A 1111 4.33 28.07 28.14
CA CYS A 1111 3.28 27.68 27.19
C CYS A 1111 3.40 26.22 26.73
N LEU A 1112 4.62 25.73 26.48
CA LEU A 1112 4.88 24.34 26.09
C LEU A 1112 4.54 23.36 27.22
N PHE A 1113 4.87 23.68 28.48
CA PHE A 1113 4.45 22.88 29.65
C PHE A 1113 2.92 22.85 29.78
N GLU A 1114 2.26 24.00 29.67
CA GLU A 1114 0.79 24.08 29.75
C GLU A 1114 0.13 23.23 28.65
N LYS A 1115 0.59 23.35 27.40
CA LYS A 1115 0.05 22.59 26.26
C LYS A 1115 0.36 21.09 26.37
N ALA A 1116 1.60 20.70 26.69
CA ALA A 1116 1.96 19.30 26.83
C ALA A 1116 1.23 18.60 27.98
N ALA A 1117 1.03 19.28 29.12
CA ALA A 1117 0.24 18.75 30.23
C ALA A 1117 -1.23 18.55 29.84
N TYR A 1118 -1.81 19.52 29.14
CA TYR A 1118 -3.16 19.43 28.61
C TYR A 1118 -3.32 18.25 27.63
N GLU A 1119 -2.45 18.17 26.62
CA GLU A 1119 -2.43 17.08 25.63
C GLU A 1119 -2.30 15.71 26.31
N LEU A 1120 -1.42 15.58 27.32
CA LEU A 1120 -1.26 14.33 28.05
C LEU A 1120 -2.57 13.87 28.71
N THR A 1121 -3.26 14.79 29.40
CA THR A 1121 -4.56 14.47 30.01
C THR A 1121 -5.64 14.15 28.96
N TYR A 1122 -5.62 14.85 27.83
CA TYR A 1122 -6.57 14.66 26.74
C TYR A 1122 -6.37 13.30 26.05
N GLU A 1123 -5.14 12.96 25.66
CA GLU A 1123 -4.83 11.70 24.98
C GLU A 1123 -5.05 10.51 25.92
N ALA A 1124 -4.74 10.64 27.21
CA ALA A 1124 -5.04 9.58 28.18
C ALA A 1124 -6.54 9.25 28.27
N ALA A 1125 -7.40 10.25 28.08
CA ALA A 1125 -8.86 10.07 28.14
C ALA A 1125 -9.47 9.61 26.80
N ASN A 1126 -8.89 10.02 25.66
CA ASN A 1126 -9.52 9.84 24.35
C ASN A 1126 -8.76 8.90 23.40
N ARG A 1127 -7.41 8.87 23.46
CA ARG A 1127 -6.54 8.09 22.56
C ARG A 1127 -5.28 7.58 23.29
N PRO A 1128 -5.40 6.55 24.15
CA PRO A 1128 -4.30 6.09 25.00
C PRO A 1128 -3.01 5.73 24.24
N ASP A 1129 -3.12 5.25 23.00
CA ASP A 1129 -1.96 4.88 22.16
C ASP A 1129 -1.09 6.09 21.76
N TRP A 1130 -1.68 7.29 21.74
CA TRP A 1130 -1.01 8.55 21.40
C TRP A 1130 -0.31 9.21 22.60
N LEU A 1131 -0.51 8.68 23.81
CA LEU A 1131 0.05 9.21 25.06
C LEU A 1131 1.57 9.37 25.04
N LYS A 1132 2.28 8.56 24.23
CA LYS A 1132 3.74 8.62 24.06
C LYS A 1132 4.24 10.00 23.62
N VAL A 1133 3.51 10.71 22.75
CA VAL A 1133 3.96 11.98 22.15
C VAL A 1133 4.00 13.10 23.20
N PRO A 1134 2.90 13.46 23.89
CA PRO A 1134 2.94 14.49 24.93
C PRO A 1134 3.78 14.08 26.14
N LEU A 1135 3.86 12.79 26.49
CA LEU A 1135 4.75 12.31 27.55
C LEU A 1135 6.23 12.59 27.23
N PHE A 1136 6.68 12.24 26.02
CA PHE A 1136 8.08 12.47 25.63
C PHE A 1136 8.40 13.96 25.53
N GLY A 1137 7.45 14.77 25.05
CA GLY A 1137 7.58 16.24 25.07
C GLY A 1137 7.73 16.79 26.49
N LEU A 1138 6.85 16.38 27.42
CA LEU A 1138 6.88 16.81 28.81
C LEU A 1138 8.15 16.34 29.55
N ALA A 1139 8.64 15.15 29.26
CA ALA A 1139 9.91 14.64 29.79
C ALA A 1139 11.10 15.46 29.28
N ALA A 1140 11.18 15.75 27.98
CA ALA A 1140 12.24 16.57 27.41
C ALA A 1140 12.27 17.99 28.00
N LEU A 1141 11.09 18.60 28.18
CA LEU A 1141 10.93 19.89 28.86
C LEU A 1141 11.43 19.82 30.32
N THR A 1142 11.08 18.75 31.04
CA THR A 1142 11.53 18.54 32.43
C THR A 1142 13.06 18.39 32.50
N GLU A 1143 13.67 17.65 31.59
CA GLU A 1143 15.13 17.50 31.49
C GLU A 1143 15.83 18.83 31.18
N ALA A 1144 15.24 19.68 30.34
CA ALA A 1144 15.80 20.98 29.99
C ALA A 1144 15.93 21.90 31.22
N ILE A 1145 14.96 21.86 32.14
CA ILE A 1145 15.03 22.56 33.44
C ILE A 1145 16.08 21.91 34.38
N GLN A 1146 16.25 20.59 34.33
CA GLN A 1146 17.21 19.90 35.21
C GLN A 1146 18.68 20.19 34.88
N ARG A 1147 18.99 20.55 33.63
CA ARG A 1147 20.38 20.78 33.16
C ARG A 1147 20.84 22.23 33.31
N THR A 1148 19.99 23.15 33.76
CA THR A 1148 20.26 24.60 33.69
C THR A 1148 21.10 25.16 34.85
N ASP A 1149 21.57 24.34 35.78
CA ASP A 1149 22.48 24.77 36.86
C ASP A 1149 23.90 25.14 36.36
N ASP A 1150 24.29 24.77 35.11
CA ASP A 1150 25.67 25.01 34.62
C ASP A 1150 25.82 26.10 33.54
N HIS A 1151 24.87 26.36 32.63
CA HIS A 1151 24.88 27.53 31.72
C HIS A 1151 23.47 27.69 31.10
N GLY A 1152 23.04 28.94 30.85
CA GLY A 1152 21.66 29.33 30.51
C GLY A 1152 20.95 28.55 29.39
N LEU A 1153 19.60 28.60 29.41
CA LEU A 1153 18.69 27.89 28.50
C LEU A 1153 19.02 28.20 27.02
N ASP A 1154 19.61 27.23 26.32
CA ASP A 1154 19.93 27.31 24.88
C ASP A 1154 18.81 26.66 24.04
N GLU A 1155 18.28 27.42 23.08
CA GLU A 1155 17.16 27.03 22.19
C GLU A 1155 17.48 25.83 21.28
N ARG A 1156 18.76 25.50 21.09
CA ARG A 1156 19.22 24.44 20.18
C ARG A 1156 19.07 23.02 20.72
N ARG A 1157 18.64 22.83 21.98
CA ARG A 1157 18.82 21.55 22.71
C ARG A 1157 17.55 20.72 22.97
N TYR A 1158 16.49 20.90 22.19
CA TYR A 1158 15.28 20.05 22.23
C TYR A 1158 15.44 18.62 21.66
N SER A 1159 16.63 18.22 21.19
CA SER A 1159 16.84 16.98 20.41
C SER A 1159 17.27 15.75 21.22
N GLY A 1160 17.01 15.69 22.53
CA GLY A 1160 17.35 14.54 23.37
C GLY A 1160 16.34 13.38 23.32
N ARG A 1161 16.09 12.79 22.15
CA ARG A 1161 15.24 11.60 22.01
C ARG A 1161 16.06 10.34 21.67
N ILE A 1162 15.71 9.27 22.40
CA ILE A 1162 15.95 7.85 22.12
C ILE A 1162 17.41 7.40 22.06
N SER A 1163 17.97 7.11 23.24
CA SER A 1163 18.84 5.94 23.45
C SER A 1163 18.08 4.93 24.31
#